data_AF-A0A8T3Z9P9-F1
#
_entry.id   AF-A0A8T3Z9P9-F1
#
_cell.length_a   1.000
_cell.length_b   1.000
_cell.length_c   1.000
_cell.angle_alpha   90.00
_cell.angle_beta   90.00
_cell.angle_gamma   90.00
#
_symmetry.space_group_name_H-M   'P 1'
#
loop_
_entity.id
_entity.type
_entity.pdbx_description
1 polymer ?
#
loop_
_entity_poly.entity_id
_entity_poly.type
_entity_poly.pdbx_seq_one_letter_code
_entity_poly.pdbx_strand_id
1 'polypeptide(L)'
;MIRKDRGQSTPQNEKKDSVDREILIDYDSMWDYEFPDGAMRPNVADVEGVLKELEKKLEELPPKESIQGKPETFTEQQFIDPLLKVLGWEPSSSQEFHYRKQYEIKGVSTKWEDYALLAGKHPKIFIEAKSIYDTNILKHKSEIIQYMDEFNLHNKEGFVVYLGILTNFRETYFFHYGDKDPFLALFSKDLVAPKLVDWLSPEGVERGTVFAIYRENLKQPLDILFLRDLKKWRLFIANGFLRRDPSLSKADLKAASQKLLDRMILIRILESKNVLPSEWIRRLYNQWLDETNGFNRSFSWVLRNSFRSFESLYNTELFKENLCDSLEIDDCFIEELIKVKGYDPEIAKQCATANPTFDDKGIYGYNFATLTLDIIGSVYERYLAHDLVIADGKVKIEETAELRKKEGAYYTPQYVVDYIVGNTVKPKVESVLNESLGLLGKHKFKEAHDKISEISRIKVLDPASGSGSFLIKAFDEFAKAYDNYNALYLEREGEWYRKNGGIIAIREHEVKDVGTRILIDNIHGVDLDAQAVELTKLNLWIRAISRYPDLYRHKRKKVEKKELPMLEFNIKCGNSLISGIADAKELGESKDKLARLVGIRTEAKEIILSRSPEHAKSTKDANHDELKKRLVALVEEDRATRTEMNAKLNAKLQRREENGKPAGYFEDVEAERPFNWEVEYPEVFDLSKDEGERGFDCVVGNPPYVDIYTIPEYIREYFNNENQHAYKKYDLYTLFIGLAMDRTKKGALFGYIVPDKFMFSPYADKIRADIVTNYKIQKLIDLRDISVFSDATVSNIIFIFNKEPTGEKDHLVIVMTVNAPPNGIEPLI
;
A
#
# COMPACT_ATOMS: atom_id res chain seq x y z
N MET A 1 9.70 -39.38 51.82
CA MET A 1 10.65 -39.25 52.95
C MET A 1 12.06 -39.52 52.45
N ILE A 2 13.07 -38.76 52.94
CA ILE A 2 14.50 -39.14 53.03
C ILE A 2 15.23 -39.33 51.66
N ARG A 3 15.99 -38.35 51.13
CA ARG A 3 17.33 -37.78 51.51
C ARG A 3 18.49 -38.50 50.77
N LYS A 4 19.29 -37.78 49.96
CA LYS A 4 20.64 -37.16 50.24
C LYS A 4 21.79 -38.17 50.40
N ASP A 5 23.05 -37.91 50.02
CA ASP A 5 23.74 -36.79 49.36
C ASP A 5 25.11 -37.29 48.80
N ARG A 6 25.56 -36.74 47.66
CA ARG A 6 26.94 -36.31 47.27
C ARG A 6 28.23 -37.17 47.46
N GLY A 7 29.02 -37.14 46.37
CA GLY A 7 30.51 -37.05 46.34
C GLY A 7 31.24 -38.37 45.97
N GLN A 8 32.29 -38.43 45.14
CA GLN A 8 33.01 -37.49 44.24
C GLN A 8 33.54 -38.34 43.04
N SER A 9 34.25 -37.90 41.98
CA SER A 9 34.96 -36.66 41.58
C SER A 9 35.06 -36.56 40.02
N THR A 10 35.82 -35.59 39.49
CA THR A 10 36.18 -35.37 38.06
C THR A 10 37.70 -35.55 37.83
N PRO A 11 38.32 -35.44 36.62
CA PRO A 11 37.80 -35.19 35.24
C PRO A 11 38.37 -36.10 34.10
N GLN A 12 37.77 -36.07 32.89
CA GLN A 12 38.41 -35.64 31.61
C GLN A 12 37.53 -35.87 30.34
N ASN A 13 37.46 -34.82 29.48
CA ASN A 13 37.06 -34.67 28.06
C ASN A 13 36.49 -35.90 27.29
N GLU A 14 35.38 -35.77 26.53
CA GLU A 14 35.27 -34.93 25.32
C GLU A 14 33.83 -34.64 24.84
N LYS A 15 33.69 -33.53 24.10
CA LYS A 15 32.73 -33.21 23.02
C LYS A 15 31.21 -33.05 23.29
N LYS A 16 30.73 -31.92 22.76
CA LYS A 16 29.38 -31.55 22.31
C LYS A 16 28.31 -31.22 23.37
N ASP A 17 27.42 -30.36 22.92
CA ASP A 17 26.12 -29.93 23.46
C ASP A 17 26.10 -29.16 24.79
N SER A 18 25.98 -27.84 24.67
CA SER A 18 25.10 -27.02 25.52
C SER A 18 24.83 -25.69 24.79
N VAL A 19 23.73 -25.62 24.02
CA VAL A 19 22.37 -25.26 24.47
C VAL A 19 22.15 -23.77 24.29
N ASP A 20 21.41 -23.45 23.23
CA ASP A 20 20.68 -22.20 23.09
C ASP A 20 19.84 -21.96 24.35
N ARG A 21 20.14 -20.89 25.08
CA ARG A 21 19.15 -20.32 25.99
C ARG A 21 18.32 -19.34 25.19
N GLU A 22 17.26 -19.86 24.58
CA GLU A 22 16.14 -19.02 24.17
C GLU A 22 15.76 -18.11 25.34
N ILE A 23 15.73 -16.80 25.10
CA ILE A 23 15.07 -15.87 26.02
C ILE A 23 13.57 -16.09 25.84
N LEU A 24 13.07 -17.08 26.56
CA LEU A 24 11.64 -17.33 26.78
C LEU A 24 11.07 -16.15 27.56
N ILE A 25 10.66 -15.11 26.83
CA ILE A 25 9.64 -14.19 27.32
C ILE A 25 8.34 -15.00 27.40
N ASP A 26 7.79 -15.10 28.60
CA ASP A 26 6.49 -15.69 28.87
C ASP A 26 5.39 -14.77 28.36
N TYR A 27 4.97 -15.01 27.11
CA TYR A 27 3.89 -14.27 26.47
C TYR A 27 2.51 -14.64 27.01
N ASP A 28 2.34 -15.79 27.68
CA ASP A 28 1.02 -16.23 28.17
C ASP A 28 0.59 -15.36 29.37
N SER A 29 1.55 -14.88 30.16
CA SER A 29 1.32 -13.92 31.28
C SER A 29 0.77 -12.54 30.88
N MET A 30 0.57 -12.25 29.59
CA MET A 30 -0.03 -11.00 29.09
C MET A 30 -1.40 -11.18 28.40
N TRP A 31 -1.99 -12.39 28.42
CA TRP A 31 -3.31 -12.65 27.81
C TRP A 31 -4.41 -13.04 28.79
N ASP A 32 -4.08 -13.29 30.07
CA ASP A 32 -5.08 -13.53 31.12
C ASP A 32 -5.59 -12.21 31.72
N TYR A 33 -6.50 -11.56 30.99
CA TYR A 33 -7.49 -10.66 31.58
C TYR A 33 -8.85 -10.88 30.90
N GLU A 34 -9.63 -11.83 31.43
CA GLU A 34 -11.06 -11.87 31.14
C GLU A 34 -11.70 -10.61 31.72
N PHE A 35 -12.46 -9.88 30.88
CA PHE A 35 -13.15 -8.67 31.29
C PHE A 35 -14.16 -8.97 32.41
N PRO A 36 -14.11 -8.25 33.55
CA PRO A 36 -15.25 -8.20 34.46
C PRO A 36 -16.38 -7.41 33.78
N ASP A 37 -17.52 -8.06 33.51
CA ASP A 37 -18.77 -7.35 33.21
C ASP A 37 -19.11 -6.44 34.42
N GLY A 38 -18.90 -5.12 34.30
CA GLY A 38 -19.05 -4.22 35.44
C GLY A 38 -18.97 -2.71 35.20
N ALA A 39 -18.33 -2.23 34.12
CA ALA A 39 -18.30 -0.80 33.81
C ALA A 39 -19.60 -0.36 33.09
N MET A 40 -20.44 0.38 33.79
CA MET A 40 -21.70 0.91 33.24
C MET A 40 -21.41 2.20 32.47
N ARG A 41 -21.36 2.12 31.12
CA ARG A 41 -21.07 3.27 30.24
C ARG A 41 -21.92 4.49 30.64
N PRO A 42 -21.33 5.68 30.82
CA PRO A 42 -22.07 6.87 31.21
C PRO A 42 -23.26 7.16 30.28
N ASN A 43 -24.42 7.45 30.88
CA ASN A 43 -25.60 7.83 30.13
C ASN A 43 -25.38 9.22 29.50
N VAL A 44 -25.47 9.27 28.18
CA VAL A 44 -25.23 10.48 27.37
C VAL A 44 -26.15 11.64 27.79
N ALA A 45 -27.38 11.35 28.21
CA ALA A 45 -28.33 12.37 28.67
C ALA A 45 -27.89 13.03 29.99
N ASP A 46 -27.23 12.29 30.88
CA ASP A 46 -26.77 12.81 32.17
C ASP A 46 -25.54 13.73 31.97
N VAL A 47 -24.64 13.34 31.05
CA VAL A 47 -23.50 14.15 30.62
C VAL A 47 -23.97 15.43 29.91
N GLU A 48 -25.01 15.36 29.07
CA GLU A 48 -25.60 16.53 28.42
C GLU A 48 -26.26 17.48 29.44
N GLY A 49 -26.91 16.93 30.47
CA GLY A 49 -27.47 17.71 31.58
C GLY A 49 -26.40 18.47 32.36
N VAL A 50 -25.30 17.79 32.73
CA VAL A 50 -24.17 18.42 33.45
C VAL A 50 -23.48 19.47 32.58
N LEU A 51 -23.23 19.21 31.29
CA LEU A 51 -22.64 20.21 30.40
C LEU A 51 -23.48 21.50 30.33
N LYS A 52 -24.81 21.39 30.21
CA LYS A 52 -25.71 22.56 30.24
C LYS A 52 -25.67 23.31 31.58
N GLU A 53 -25.53 22.61 32.71
CA GLU A 53 -25.36 23.26 34.01
C GLU A 53 -24.02 24.01 34.09
N LEU A 54 -22.93 23.42 33.58
CA LEU A 54 -21.60 24.01 33.56
C LEU A 54 -21.50 25.20 32.58
N GLU A 55 -22.15 25.12 31.41
CA GLU A 55 -22.30 26.25 30.48
C GLU A 55 -23.05 27.40 31.15
N LYS A 56 -24.16 27.13 31.84
CA LYS A 56 -24.88 28.16 32.59
C LYS A 56 -24.00 28.79 33.69
N LYS A 57 -23.21 28.00 34.43
CA LYS A 57 -22.23 28.53 35.41
C LYS A 57 -21.11 29.33 34.77
N LEU A 58 -20.78 29.07 33.50
CA LEU A 58 -19.81 29.84 32.72
C LEU A 58 -20.38 31.22 32.32
N GLU A 59 -21.69 31.31 32.05
CA GLU A 59 -22.40 32.57 31.80
C GLU A 59 -22.61 33.40 33.08
N GLU A 60 -22.94 32.73 34.20
CA GLU A 60 -23.16 33.35 35.52
C GLU A 60 -21.86 33.47 36.36
N LEU A 61 -20.69 33.56 35.70
CA LEU A 61 -19.39 33.62 36.39
C LEU A 61 -19.27 34.83 37.35
N PRO A 62 -18.88 34.62 38.62
CA PRO A 62 -18.65 35.72 39.55
C PRO A 62 -17.36 36.50 39.20
N PRO A 63 -17.17 37.74 39.69
CA PRO A 63 -15.91 38.46 39.53
C PRO A 63 -14.73 37.72 40.19
N LYS A 64 -13.54 37.76 39.58
CA LYS A 64 -12.34 37.03 40.05
C LYS A 64 -11.96 37.37 41.49
N GLU A 65 -12.22 38.60 41.90
CA GLU A 65 -11.95 39.18 43.23
C GLU A 65 -12.89 38.63 44.32
N SER A 66 -14.00 37.99 43.94
CA SER A 66 -15.01 37.47 44.88
C SER A 66 -14.82 35.98 45.24
N ILE A 67 -13.86 35.30 44.60
CA ILE A 67 -13.53 33.90 44.89
C ILE A 67 -12.67 33.78 46.14
N GLN A 68 -13.04 32.85 47.02
CA GLN A 68 -12.19 32.42 48.14
C GLN A 68 -11.24 31.31 47.68
N GLY A 69 -9.93 31.52 47.82
CA GLY A 69 -8.89 30.54 47.46
C GLY A 69 -8.20 30.84 46.12
N LYS A 70 -7.44 29.87 45.59
CA LYS A 70 -6.82 29.99 44.26
C LYS A 70 -7.91 29.93 43.16
N PRO A 71 -7.90 30.84 42.15
CA PRO A 71 -8.83 30.79 41.01
C PRO A 71 -8.74 29.51 40.15
N GLU A 72 -7.62 28.80 40.24
CA GLU A 72 -7.38 27.47 39.65
C GLU A 72 -8.21 26.40 40.37
N THR A 73 -8.13 26.34 41.70
CA THR A 73 -8.95 25.46 42.56
C THR A 73 -10.45 25.70 42.47
N PHE A 74 -10.87 26.94 42.18
CA PHE A 74 -12.28 27.20 41.81
C PHE A 74 -12.67 26.54 40.49
N THR A 75 -11.77 26.56 39.49
CA THR A 75 -12.00 25.96 38.17
C THR A 75 -12.07 24.42 38.28
N GLU A 76 -11.15 23.84 39.04
CA GLU A 76 -11.16 22.44 39.43
C GLU A 76 -12.52 22.03 40.02
N GLN A 77 -12.93 22.65 41.13
CA GLN A 77 -14.09 22.22 41.93
C GLN A 77 -15.43 22.47 41.24
N GLN A 78 -15.56 23.56 40.48
CA GLN A 78 -16.84 23.98 39.89
C GLN A 78 -17.06 23.45 38.47
N PHE A 79 -16.00 23.07 37.74
CA PHE A 79 -16.10 22.65 36.33
C PHE A 79 -15.44 21.30 36.04
N ILE A 80 -14.20 21.07 36.47
CA ILE A 80 -13.45 19.84 36.13
C ILE A 80 -13.92 18.64 36.96
N ASP A 81 -14.04 18.77 38.29
CA ASP A 81 -14.48 17.69 39.19
C ASP A 81 -15.90 17.18 38.85
N PRO A 82 -16.91 18.03 38.53
CA PRO A 82 -18.22 17.55 38.07
C PRO A 82 -18.17 16.85 36.70
N LEU A 83 -17.36 17.35 35.76
CA LEU A 83 -17.23 16.77 34.43
C LEU A 83 -16.56 15.39 34.48
N LEU A 84 -15.50 15.23 35.26
CA LEU A 84 -14.83 13.92 35.44
C LEU A 84 -15.76 12.88 36.08
N LYS A 85 -16.55 13.28 37.09
CA LYS A 85 -17.54 12.40 37.73
C LYS A 85 -18.61 11.92 36.76
N VAL A 86 -19.21 12.82 35.97
CA VAL A 86 -20.25 12.41 35.00
C VAL A 86 -19.69 11.58 33.84
N LEU A 87 -18.39 11.70 33.55
CA LEU A 87 -17.67 10.82 32.60
C LEU A 87 -17.28 9.45 33.19
N GLY A 88 -17.57 9.18 34.47
CA GLY A 88 -17.30 7.89 35.13
C GLY A 88 -15.97 7.81 35.87
N TRP A 89 -15.30 8.93 36.18
CA TRP A 89 -14.08 8.96 36.98
C TRP A 89 -14.36 9.40 38.43
N GLU A 90 -14.10 8.52 39.39
CA GLU A 90 -14.22 8.83 40.83
C GLU A 90 -12.87 9.25 41.46
N PRO A 91 -12.85 10.02 42.56
CA PRO A 91 -11.61 10.45 43.23
C PRO A 91 -11.00 9.38 44.16
N SER A 92 -11.55 8.16 44.21
CA SER A 92 -11.18 7.13 45.18
C SER A 92 -10.29 6.04 44.58
N SER A 93 -9.15 5.76 45.21
CA SER A 93 -8.25 4.66 44.83
C SER A 93 -8.80 3.24 45.09
N SER A 94 -10.07 3.12 45.51
CA SER A 94 -10.75 1.84 45.71
C SER A 94 -11.44 1.30 44.46
N GLN A 95 -11.54 2.09 43.40
CA GLN A 95 -12.13 1.68 42.12
C GLN A 95 -11.05 1.50 41.05
N GLU A 96 -11.35 0.66 40.05
CA GLU A 96 -10.47 0.38 38.92
C GLU A 96 -10.16 1.65 38.13
N PHE A 97 -11.17 2.42 37.76
CA PHE A 97 -11.02 3.72 37.12
C PHE A 97 -11.21 4.84 38.14
N HIS A 98 -10.17 5.63 38.35
CA HIS A 98 -10.21 6.75 39.29
C HIS A 98 -9.26 7.87 38.88
N TYR A 99 -9.47 9.07 39.41
CA TYR A 99 -8.50 10.16 39.30
C TYR A 99 -7.83 10.43 40.65
N ARG A 100 -6.63 11.00 40.58
CA ARG A 100 -5.91 11.54 41.74
C ARG A 100 -5.52 12.97 41.48
N LYS A 101 -5.78 13.85 42.44
CA LYS A 101 -5.08 15.12 42.58
C LYS A 101 -3.75 14.85 43.27
N GLN A 102 -2.69 15.50 42.81
CA GLN A 102 -1.31 15.33 43.28
C GLN A 102 -0.74 13.91 43.05
N TYR A 103 -0.03 13.70 41.94
CA TYR A 103 0.54 12.40 41.56
C TYR A 103 2.08 12.41 41.67
N GLU A 104 2.63 11.62 42.61
CA GLU A 104 4.09 11.52 42.81
C GLU A 104 4.71 10.40 41.97
N ILE A 105 5.70 10.77 41.14
CA ILE A 105 6.47 9.83 40.33
C ILE A 105 7.63 9.29 41.17
N LYS A 106 7.64 7.98 41.45
CA LYS A 106 8.68 7.35 42.30
C LYS A 106 10.09 7.51 41.71
N GLY A 107 10.86 8.43 42.27
CA GLY A 107 12.27 8.67 41.92
C GLY A 107 12.53 9.95 41.13
N VAL A 108 11.50 10.75 40.84
CA VAL A 108 11.62 12.11 40.28
C VAL A 108 11.30 13.13 41.38
N SER A 109 12.01 14.25 41.43
CA SER A 109 11.78 15.31 42.43
C SER A 109 10.51 16.14 42.17
N THR A 110 10.00 16.08 40.96
CA THR A 110 8.85 16.86 40.49
C THR A 110 7.56 16.26 41.02
N LYS A 111 6.78 17.06 41.75
CA LYS A 111 5.40 16.72 42.11
C LYS A 111 4.47 17.33 41.06
N TRP A 112 3.67 16.49 40.43
CA TRP A 112 2.51 16.92 39.68
C TRP A 112 1.42 17.30 40.69
N GLU A 113 0.86 18.51 40.63
CA GLU A 113 -0.15 18.97 41.61
C GLU A 113 -1.62 18.82 41.14
N ASP A 114 -1.84 18.63 39.84
CA ASP A 114 -3.18 18.52 39.22
C ASP A 114 -3.63 17.05 39.08
N TYR A 115 -4.30 16.68 37.98
CA TYR A 115 -5.00 15.41 37.83
C TYR A 115 -4.20 14.36 37.05
N ALA A 116 -4.14 13.15 37.58
CA ALA A 116 -3.86 11.95 36.80
C ALA A 116 -5.13 11.09 36.75
N LEU A 117 -5.54 10.64 35.55
CA LEU A 117 -6.59 9.62 35.38
C LEU A 117 -5.94 8.24 35.30
N LEU A 118 -6.36 7.28 36.13
CA LEU A 118 -5.71 5.98 36.30
C LEU A 118 -6.66 4.82 36.04
N ALA A 119 -6.12 3.77 35.42
CA ALA A 119 -6.68 2.42 35.47
C ALA A 119 -5.82 1.56 36.39
N GLY A 120 -6.40 1.09 37.49
CA GLY A 120 -5.70 0.39 38.57
C GLY A 120 -4.63 1.27 39.22
N LYS A 121 -3.36 1.04 38.87
CA LYS A 121 -2.21 1.85 39.35
C LYS A 121 -1.55 2.69 38.26
N HIS A 122 -1.99 2.54 37.02
CA HIS A 122 -1.31 3.08 35.84
C HIS A 122 -2.04 4.34 35.36
N PRO A 123 -1.43 5.53 35.41
CA PRO A 123 -1.98 6.70 34.73
C PRO A 123 -2.13 6.44 33.23
N LYS A 124 -3.21 6.98 32.67
CA LYS A 124 -3.58 6.92 31.24
C LYS A 124 -3.58 8.31 30.60
N ILE A 125 -3.94 9.33 31.39
CA ILE A 125 -4.06 10.74 30.96
C ILE A 125 -3.57 11.64 32.11
N PHE A 126 -2.79 12.67 31.78
CA PHE A 126 -2.52 13.81 32.66
C PHE A 126 -3.38 15.01 32.25
N ILE A 127 -3.97 15.73 33.21
CA ILE A 127 -4.75 16.96 32.94
C ILE A 127 -4.20 18.12 33.78
N GLU A 128 -3.58 19.08 33.11
CA GLU A 128 -3.19 20.38 33.66
C GLU A 128 -4.43 21.28 33.69
N ALA A 129 -4.80 21.78 34.86
CA ALA A 129 -5.83 22.76 35.06
C ALA A 129 -5.21 24.17 35.02
N LYS A 130 -5.96 25.16 34.53
CA LYS A 130 -5.66 26.59 34.68
C LYS A 130 -6.92 27.36 35.05
N SER A 131 -6.80 28.65 35.36
CA SER A 131 -7.95 29.41 35.80
C SER A 131 -8.95 29.69 34.67
N ILE A 132 -10.24 29.51 34.96
CA ILE A 132 -11.39 29.89 34.13
C ILE A 132 -11.37 31.38 33.68
N TYR A 133 -10.62 32.22 34.40
CA TYR A 133 -10.43 33.65 34.07
C TYR A 133 -9.25 33.92 33.13
N ASP A 134 -8.39 32.94 32.85
CA ASP A 134 -7.27 33.10 31.93
C ASP A 134 -7.75 33.01 30.48
N THR A 135 -7.30 33.95 29.64
CA THR A 135 -7.77 34.14 28.25
C THR A 135 -6.82 33.61 27.17
N ASN A 136 -5.78 32.88 27.60
CA ASN A 136 -4.84 32.15 26.76
C ASN A 136 -4.08 31.21 27.71
N ILE A 137 -4.59 29.99 27.89
CA ILE A 137 -3.92 28.99 28.71
C ILE A 137 -2.80 28.28 27.94
N LEU A 138 -2.83 28.29 26.60
CA LEU A 138 -1.87 27.61 25.72
C LEU A 138 -0.41 28.08 25.93
N LYS A 139 -0.20 29.28 26.49
CA LYS A 139 1.11 29.75 26.96
C LYS A 139 1.78 28.82 27.99
N HIS A 140 1.00 27.99 28.70
CA HIS A 140 1.44 26.99 29.67
C HIS A 140 1.71 25.61 29.06
N LYS A 141 1.66 25.43 27.73
CA LYS A 141 1.83 24.10 27.09
C LYS A 141 3.13 23.38 27.42
N SER A 142 4.18 24.11 27.80
CA SER A 142 5.44 23.53 28.25
C SER A 142 5.32 22.75 29.56
N GLU A 143 4.36 23.11 30.43
CA GLU A 143 4.10 22.43 31.70
C GLU A 143 3.63 20.99 31.41
N ILE A 144 2.44 20.80 30.81
CA ILE A 144 1.89 19.48 30.48
C ILE A 144 2.85 18.59 29.66
N ILE A 145 3.61 19.15 28.70
CA ILE A 145 4.60 18.41 27.92
C ILE A 145 5.74 17.91 28.82
N GLN A 146 6.32 18.77 29.67
CA GLN A 146 7.42 18.41 30.57
C GLN A 146 7.04 17.26 31.50
N TYR A 147 5.82 17.24 32.04
CA TYR A 147 5.39 16.16 32.94
C TYR A 147 5.17 14.83 32.21
N MET A 148 4.67 14.85 30.97
CA MET A 148 4.60 13.64 30.14
C MET A 148 6.00 13.09 29.83
N ASP A 149 6.95 13.96 29.49
CA ASP A 149 8.36 13.60 29.25
C ASP A 149 9.01 13.03 30.53
N GLU A 150 8.92 13.73 31.65
CA GLU A 150 9.50 13.28 32.93
C GLU A 150 8.90 11.95 33.40
N PHE A 151 7.59 11.77 33.25
CA PHE A 151 6.93 10.51 33.58
C PHE A 151 7.42 9.36 32.69
N ASN A 152 7.37 9.54 31.37
CA ASN A 152 7.69 8.49 30.41
C ASN A 152 9.18 8.13 30.40
N LEU A 153 10.08 9.04 30.77
CA LEU A 153 11.52 8.79 30.89
C LEU A 153 11.92 8.04 32.17
N HIS A 154 11.21 8.25 33.29
CA HIS A 154 11.63 7.72 34.60
C HIS A 154 10.78 6.55 35.13
N ASN A 155 9.66 6.23 34.47
CA ASN A 155 8.82 5.11 34.85
C ASN A 155 9.52 3.75 34.66
N LYS A 156 9.73 3.01 35.76
CA LYS A 156 10.38 1.69 35.75
C LYS A 156 9.44 0.52 35.47
N GLU A 157 8.13 0.76 35.40
CA GLU A 157 7.11 -0.26 35.14
C GLU A 157 6.77 -0.39 33.64
N GLY A 158 7.50 0.31 32.75
CA GLY A 158 7.47 0.07 31.29
C GLY A 158 6.22 0.56 30.55
N PHE A 159 5.35 1.33 31.19
CA PHE A 159 4.14 1.89 30.58
C PHE A 159 4.29 3.39 30.25
N VAL A 160 3.60 3.84 29.20
CA VAL A 160 3.74 5.19 28.63
C VAL A 160 2.39 5.91 28.65
N VAL A 161 2.39 7.17 29.11
CA VAL A 161 1.24 8.08 29.04
C VAL A 161 1.33 8.86 27.73
N TYR A 162 0.41 8.57 26.81
CA TYR A 162 0.41 9.15 25.46
C TYR A 162 -0.44 10.42 25.30
N LEU A 163 -1.34 10.73 26.26
CA LEU A 163 -2.27 11.84 26.17
C LEU A 163 -2.13 12.80 27.36
N GLY A 164 -1.90 14.07 27.05
CA GLY A 164 -1.98 15.19 27.99
C GLY A 164 -3.12 16.12 27.61
N ILE A 165 -3.77 16.71 28.60
CA ILE A 165 -4.84 17.70 28.41
C ILE A 165 -4.46 18.96 29.19
N LEU A 166 -4.62 20.12 28.57
CA LEU A 166 -4.49 21.44 29.21
C LEU A 166 -5.85 22.13 29.11
N THR A 167 -6.49 22.43 30.25
CA THR A 167 -7.86 22.94 30.26
C THR A 167 -8.10 24.01 31.32
N ASN A 168 -8.98 24.95 31.00
CA ASN A 168 -9.67 25.77 31.99
C ASN A 168 -11.20 25.70 31.81
N PHE A 169 -11.71 24.60 31.26
CA PHE A 169 -13.09 24.38 30.81
C PHE A 169 -13.58 25.28 29.66
N ARG A 170 -13.22 26.57 29.62
CA ARG A 170 -13.51 27.46 28.48
C ARG A 170 -12.72 27.05 27.23
N GLU A 171 -11.46 26.71 27.41
CA GLU A 171 -10.52 26.23 26.39
C GLU A 171 -9.98 24.86 26.86
N THR A 172 -9.89 23.89 25.96
CA THR A 172 -9.33 22.55 26.23
C THR A 172 -8.46 22.11 25.06
N TYR A 173 -7.19 21.84 25.34
CA TYR A 173 -6.16 21.48 24.36
C TYR A 173 -5.63 20.08 24.64
N PHE A 174 -5.55 19.24 23.61
CA PHE A 174 -5.10 17.85 23.71
C PHE A 174 -3.72 17.70 23.06
N PHE A 175 -2.78 17.10 23.78
CA PHE A 175 -1.39 16.88 23.38
C PHE A 175 -1.10 15.39 23.29
N HIS A 176 -0.47 14.97 22.20
CA HIS A 176 0.13 13.64 22.10
C HIS A 176 1.57 13.71 22.62
N TYR A 177 2.03 12.65 23.29
CA TYR A 177 3.42 12.53 23.70
C TYR A 177 4.39 12.73 22.52
N GLY A 178 5.34 13.65 22.65
CA GLY A 178 6.31 14.00 21.60
C GLY A 178 5.89 15.09 20.60
N ASP A 179 4.71 15.70 20.78
CA ASP A 179 4.25 16.86 20.00
C ASP A 179 4.39 18.18 20.79
N LYS A 180 4.68 19.27 20.07
CA LYS A 180 4.91 20.61 20.65
C LYS A 180 3.67 21.49 20.67
N ASP A 181 2.62 21.09 19.96
CA ASP A 181 1.38 21.84 19.74
C ASP A 181 0.20 20.88 19.83
N PRO A 182 -0.98 21.34 20.26
CA PRO A 182 -2.12 20.46 20.48
C PRO A 182 -2.70 19.95 19.16
N PHE A 183 -3.00 18.64 19.09
CA PHE A 183 -3.60 18.02 17.89
C PHE A 183 -5.11 18.22 17.80
N LEU A 184 -5.74 18.65 18.91
CA LEU A 184 -7.15 19.00 19.02
C LEU A 184 -7.29 20.16 20.00
N ALA A 185 -8.12 21.14 19.65
CA ALA A 185 -8.55 22.22 20.52
C ALA A 185 -10.09 22.27 20.52
N LEU A 186 -10.69 22.37 21.71
CA LEU A 186 -12.13 22.50 21.90
C LEU A 186 -12.40 23.73 22.77
N PHE A 187 -13.39 24.53 22.42
CA PHE A 187 -13.94 25.55 23.31
C PHE A 187 -15.19 24.99 24.00
N SER A 188 -15.65 25.62 25.09
CA SER A 188 -16.79 25.12 25.89
C SER A 188 -18.03 24.78 25.04
N LYS A 189 -18.37 25.65 24.08
CA LYS A 189 -19.47 25.48 23.10
C LYS A 189 -19.32 24.28 22.13
N ASP A 190 -18.11 23.72 22.01
CA ASP A 190 -17.79 22.59 21.12
C ASP A 190 -17.82 21.24 21.89
N LEU A 191 -18.05 21.28 23.21
CA LEU A 191 -18.14 20.14 24.10
C LEU A 191 -19.50 19.44 23.94
N VAL A 192 -19.53 18.38 23.13
CA VAL A 192 -20.74 17.59 22.84
C VAL A 192 -20.73 16.30 23.64
N ALA A 193 -21.75 16.07 24.49
CA ALA A 193 -21.84 14.91 25.39
C ALA A 193 -21.56 13.55 24.71
N PRO A 194 -22.19 13.17 23.58
CA PRO A 194 -21.84 11.96 22.84
C PRO A 194 -20.34 11.81 22.51
N LYS A 195 -19.66 12.89 22.13
CA LYS A 195 -18.23 12.88 21.80
C LYS A 195 -17.39 12.73 23.06
N LEU A 196 -17.66 13.52 24.10
CA LEU A 196 -16.92 13.46 25.37
C LEU A 196 -17.02 12.09 26.05
N VAL A 197 -18.20 11.46 26.03
CA VAL A 197 -18.36 10.07 26.52
C VAL A 197 -17.54 9.10 25.68
N ASP A 198 -17.56 9.22 24.35
CA ASP A 198 -16.78 8.31 23.50
C ASP A 198 -15.26 8.50 23.64
N TRP A 199 -14.82 9.70 24.03
CA TRP A 199 -13.41 10.10 24.07
C TRP A 199 -12.75 9.94 25.43
N LEU A 200 -13.45 10.33 26.50
CA LEU A 200 -12.89 10.53 27.82
C LEU A 200 -13.59 9.73 28.93
N SER A 201 -14.61 8.91 28.63
CA SER A 201 -15.02 7.88 29.60
C SER A 201 -13.92 6.81 29.71
N PRO A 202 -13.85 6.05 30.82
CA PRO A 202 -12.94 4.92 30.96
C PRO A 202 -12.91 4.00 29.73
N GLU A 203 -14.07 3.58 29.24
CA GLU A 203 -14.19 2.68 28.09
C GLU A 203 -13.82 3.37 26.76
N GLY A 204 -13.95 4.70 26.67
CA GLY A 204 -13.48 5.49 25.52
C GLY A 204 -11.96 5.55 25.45
N VAL A 205 -11.33 5.82 26.61
CA VAL A 205 -9.87 5.86 26.77
C VAL A 205 -9.24 4.49 26.51
N GLU A 206 -9.84 3.40 26.99
CA GLU A 206 -9.36 2.04 26.72
C GLU A 206 -9.50 1.62 25.26
N ARG A 207 -10.55 2.05 24.56
CA ARG A 207 -10.68 1.86 23.10
C ARG A 207 -9.75 2.76 22.28
N GLY A 208 -9.12 3.76 22.89
CA GLY A 208 -8.19 4.67 22.23
C GLY A 208 -8.85 5.53 21.14
N THR A 209 -10.10 5.94 21.33
CA THR A 209 -10.91 6.72 20.39
C THR A 209 -10.31 8.11 20.10
N VAL A 210 -9.80 8.80 21.11
CA VAL A 210 -9.08 10.09 20.95
C VAL A 210 -7.83 9.93 20.07
N PHE A 211 -7.12 8.81 20.19
CA PHE A 211 -5.98 8.51 19.32
C PHE A 211 -6.41 8.21 17.89
N ALA A 212 -7.67 7.83 17.63
CA ALA A 212 -8.20 7.77 16.26
C ALA A 212 -8.27 9.18 15.66
N ILE A 213 -8.75 10.18 16.39
CA ILE A 213 -8.82 11.58 15.91
C ILE A 213 -7.44 12.14 15.65
N TYR A 214 -6.46 11.86 16.53
CA TYR A 214 -5.06 12.20 16.26
C TYR A 214 -4.57 11.58 14.94
N ARG A 215 -4.89 10.30 14.68
CA ARG A 215 -4.60 9.63 13.40
C ARG A 215 -5.35 10.21 12.20
N GLU A 216 -6.51 10.85 12.39
CA GLU A 216 -7.29 11.46 11.32
C GLU A 216 -6.88 12.90 10.98
N ASN A 217 -6.54 13.72 11.98
CA ASN A 217 -6.06 15.09 11.78
C ASN A 217 -4.69 15.13 11.05
N LEU A 218 -3.97 14.02 11.00
CA LEU A 218 -2.71 13.88 10.24
C LEU A 218 -2.91 13.72 8.70
N LYS A 219 -4.15 13.61 8.19
CA LYS A 219 -4.39 13.12 6.81
C LYS A 219 -4.12 14.07 5.63
N GLN A 220 -3.89 15.38 5.82
CA GLN A 220 -3.81 16.35 4.69
C GLN A 220 -2.45 17.03 4.37
N PRO A 221 -1.39 16.93 5.19
CA PRO A 221 -0.02 17.23 4.72
C PRO A 221 0.86 15.98 4.57
N LEU A 222 0.31 14.79 4.81
CA LEU A 222 1.09 13.54 4.92
C LEU A 222 1.75 13.13 3.60
N ASP A 223 1.08 13.31 2.47
CA ASP A 223 1.56 12.88 1.15
C ASP A 223 2.71 13.78 0.65
N ILE A 224 2.60 15.11 0.81
CA ILE A 224 3.65 16.07 0.45
C ILE A 224 4.89 15.87 1.33
N LEU A 225 4.71 15.70 2.64
CA LEU A 225 5.81 15.43 3.56
C LEU A 225 6.46 14.07 3.29
N PHE A 226 5.66 13.02 3.07
CA PHE A 226 6.18 11.69 2.75
C PHE A 226 6.91 11.67 1.40
N LEU A 227 6.42 12.37 0.37
CA LEU A 227 7.13 12.55 -0.91
C LEU A 227 8.47 13.27 -0.73
N ARG A 228 8.49 14.35 0.06
CA ARG A 228 9.73 15.09 0.38
C ARG A 228 10.75 14.18 1.06
N ASP A 229 10.33 13.38 2.04
CA ASP A 229 11.25 12.54 2.80
C ASP A 229 11.66 11.28 2.03
N LEU A 230 10.77 10.69 1.22
CA LEU A 230 11.09 9.61 0.27
C LEU A 230 12.17 10.05 -0.74
N LYS A 231 12.06 11.28 -1.29
CA LYS A 231 13.10 11.91 -2.12
C LYS A 231 14.44 12.01 -1.36
N LYS A 232 14.43 12.41 -0.07
CA LYS A 232 15.64 12.50 0.77
C LYS A 232 16.26 11.12 1.09
N TRP A 233 15.45 10.12 1.44
CA TRP A 233 15.91 8.76 1.74
C TRP A 233 16.65 8.14 0.53
N ARG A 234 16.12 8.32 -0.69
CA ARG A 234 16.83 7.91 -1.92
C ARG A 234 18.16 8.63 -2.10
N LEU A 235 18.22 9.93 -1.84
CA LEU A 235 19.47 10.69 -1.92
C LEU A 235 20.51 10.22 -0.91
N PHE A 236 20.10 9.88 0.32
CA PHE A 236 21.01 9.33 1.33
C PHE A 236 21.56 7.97 0.90
N ILE A 237 20.71 7.06 0.41
CA ILE A 237 21.15 5.76 -0.10
C ILE A 237 22.09 5.93 -1.31
N ALA A 238 21.70 6.74 -2.30
CA ALA A 238 22.46 6.90 -3.54
C ALA A 238 23.83 7.56 -3.33
N ASN A 239 23.91 8.60 -2.48
CA ASN A 239 25.21 9.18 -2.10
C ASN A 239 26.03 8.23 -1.23
N GLY A 240 25.40 7.40 -0.39
CA GLY A 240 26.07 6.37 0.40
C GLY A 240 26.75 5.30 -0.46
N PHE A 241 26.10 4.85 -1.54
CA PHE A 241 26.71 3.97 -2.54
C PHE A 241 27.83 4.68 -3.32
N LEU A 242 27.58 5.89 -3.88
CA LEU A 242 28.56 6.64 -4.66
C LEU A 242 29.84 6.98 -3.85
N ARG A 243 29.72 7.19 -2.54
CA ARG A 243 30.87 7.41 -1.65
C ARG A 243 31.78 6.19 -1.54
N ARG A 244 31.21 4.99 -1.58
CA ARG A 244 31.94 3.72 -1.50
C ARG A 244 32.49 3.26 -2.84
N ASP A 245 31.74 3.49 -3.91
CA ASP A 245 32.17 3.26 -5.28
C ASP A 245 31.85 4.48 -6.18
N PRO A 246 32.83 5.38 -6.37
CA PRO A 246 32.69 6.54 -7.26
C PRO A 246 32.58 6.19 -8.75
N SER A 247 32.72 4.92 -9.15
CA SER A 247 32.64 4.48 -10.55
C SER A 247 31.21 4.12 -11.01
N LEU A 248 30.26 4.00 -10.08
CA LEU A 248 28.88 3.64 -10.36
C LEU A 248 28.19 4.64 -11.31
N SER A 249 27.50 4.12 -12.32
CA SER A 249 26.75 4.95 -13.25
C SER A 249 25.50 5.52 -12.59
N LYS A 250 24.92 6.56 -13.23
CA LYS A 250 23.59 7.07 -12.89
C LYS A 250 22.53 5.95 -12.84
N ALA A 251 22.58 4.99 -13.76
CA ALA A 251 21.63 3.89 -13.83
C ALA A 251 21.80 2.92 -12.64
N ASP A 252 23.03 2.58 -12.29
CA ASP A 252 23.36 1.69 -11.17
C ASP A 252 22.86 2.28 -9.84
N LEU A 253 23.18 3.55 -9.59
CA LEU A 253 22.72 4.28 -8.41
C LEU A 253 21.20 4.39 -8.37
N LYS A 254 20.56 4.65 -9.52
CA LYS A 254 19.09 4.74 -9.65
C LYS A 254 18.42 3.42 -9.29
N ALA A 255 18.93 2.30 -9.78
CA ALA A 255 18.39 0.96 -9.53
C ALA A 255 18.65 0.46 -8.10
N ALA A 256 19.90 0.56 -7.62
CA ALA A 256 20.28 0.09 -6.29
C ALA A 256 19.59 0.88 -5.17
N SER A 257 19.56 2.22 -5.28
CA SER A 257 18.89 3.05 -4.27
C SER A 257 17.39 2.80 -4.19
N GLN A 258 16.75 2.57 -5.35
CA GLN A 258 15.33 2.22 -5.42
C GLN A 258 15.06 0.88 -4.74
N LYS A 259 15.82 -0.17 -5.10
CA LYS A 259 15.61 -1.52 -4.57
C LYS A 259 15.80 -1.60 -3.05
N LEU A 260 16.80 -0.91 -2.47
CA LEU A 260 16.96 -0.86 -1.02
C LEU A 260 15.77 -0.19 -0.34
N LEU A 261 15.33 0.96 -0.86
CA LEU A 261 14.22 1.73 -0.30
C LEU A 261 12.90 0.93 -0.34
N ASP A 262 12.59 0.28 -1.47
CA ASP A 262 11.38 -0.50 -1.65
C ASP A 262 11.32 -1.72 -0.71
N ARG A 263 12.46 -2.37 -0.45
CA ARG A 263 12.58 -3.43 0.56
C ARG A 263 12.27 -2.91 1.97
N MET A 264 12.81 -1.74 2.34
CA MET A 264 12.55 -1.12 3.65
C MET A 264 11.09 -0.69 3.80
N ILE A 265 10.49 -0.14 2.74
CA ILE A 265 9.09 0.30 2.70
C ILE A 265 8.15 -0.91 2.83
N LEU A 266 8.40 -2.01 2.10
CA LEU A 266 7.62 -3.24 2.26
C LEU A 266 7.68 -3.76 3.70
N ILE A 267 8.88 -3.80 4.32
CA ILE A 267 9.04 -4.23 5.71
C ILE A 267 8.20 -3.37 6.66
N ARG A 268 8.25 -2.04 6.54
CA ARG A 268 7.43 -1.13 7.36
C ARG A 268 5.93 -1.34 7.19
N ILE A 269 5.49 -1.76 6.01
CA ILE A 269 4.09 -2.11 5.78
C ILE A 269 3.75 -3.47 6.40
N LEU A 270 4.62 -4.47 6.28
CA LEU A 270 4.46 -5.76 6.98
C LEU A 270 4.37 -5.58 8.50
N GLU A 271 5.19 -4.69 9.08
CA GLU A 271 5.07 -4.29 10.49
C GLU A 271 3.71 -3.64 10.77
N SER A 272 3.25 -2.70 9.94
CA SER A 272 1.97 -1.99 10.13
C SER A 272 0.72 -2.89 10.09
N LYS A 273 0.82 -4.07 9.47
CA LYS A 273 -0.26 -5.07 9.36
C LYS A 273 -0.11 -6.21 10.38
N ASN A 274 0.83 -6.09 11.33
CA ASN A 274 1.18 -7.14 12.29
C ASN A 274 1.53 -8.47 11.60
N VAL A 275 2.13 -8.41 10.39
CA VAL A 275 2.69 -9.57 9.69
C VAL A 275 4.10 -9.85 10.19
N LEU A 276 4.86 -8.77 10.46
CA LEU A 276 6.10 -8.78 11.23
C LEU A 276 5.87 -8.19 12.63
N PRO A 277 6.75 -8.49 13.61
CA PRO A 277 6.86 -7.73 14.85
C PRO A 277 7.12 -6.25 14.56
N SER A 278 6.60 -5.36 15.41
CA SER A 278 6.84 -3.91 15.27
C SER A 278 8.32 -3.56 15.30
N GLU A 279 8.67 -2.53 14.51
CA GLU A 279 10.00 -1.91 14.49
C GLU A 279 11.15 -2.86 14.15
N TRP A 280 10.89 -3.79 13.25
CA TRP A 280 11.78 -4.89 12.91
C TRP A 280 13.21 -4.41 12.53
N ILE A 281 13.33 -3.45 11.62
CA ILE A 281 14.65 -2.91 11.20
C ILE A 281 15.32 -2.12 12.35
N ARG A 282 14.56 -1.32 13.10
CA ARG A 282 15.09 -0.54 14.24
C ARG A 282 15.57 -1.45 15.38
N ARG A 283 14.87 -2.54 15.65
CA ARG A 283 15.26 -3.54 16.64
C ARG A 283 16.50 -4.32 16.21
N LEU A 284 16.60 -4.67 14.92
CA LEU A 284 17.81 -5.27 14.34
C LEU A 284 19.02 -4.32 14.49
N TYR A 285 18.83 -3.03 14.24
CA TYR A 285 19.87 -2.01 14.41
C TYR A 285 20.31 -1.85 15.87
N ASN A 286 19.36 -1.73 16.79
CA ASN A 286 19.67 -1.63 18.22
C ASN A 286 20.39 -2.89 18.73
N GLN A 287 19.94 -4.08 18.31
CA GLN A 287 20.64 -5.34 18.64
C GLN A 287 22.06 -5.36 18.09
N TRP A 288 22.27 -4.89 16.85
CA TRP A 288 23.62 -4.77 16.27
C TRP A 288 24.50 -3.81 17.06
N LEU A 289 23.98 -2.67 17.54
CA LEU A 289 24.69 -1.74 18.41
C LEU A 289 25.07 -2.41 19.75
N ASP A 290 24.14 -3.10 20.40
CA ASP A 290 24.37 -3.78 21.69
C ASP A 290 25.38 -4.95 21.57
N GLU A 291 25.38 -5.66 20.43
CA GLU A 291 26.27 -6.78 20.14
C GLU A 291 27.67 -6.39 19.62
N THR A 292 27.99 -5.08 19.54
CA THR A 292 29.32 -4.57 19.11
C THR A 292 30.49 -5.03 19.98
N ASN A 293 30.25 -5.67 21.13
CA ASN A 293 31.27 -6.36 21.92
C ASN A 293 31.71 -7.73 21.35
N GLY A 294 31.13 -8.23 20.25
CA GLY A 294 31.42 -9.57 19.71
C GLY A 294 31.63 -9.69 18.19
N PHE A 295 30.92 -8.92 17.36
CA PHE A 295 30.94 -9.11 15.89
C PHE A 295 31.44 -7.89 15.11
N ASN A 296 32.57 -8.06 14.42
CA ASN A 296 33.18 -7.04 13.55
C ASN A 296 32.53 -7.01 12.14
N ARG A 297 31.22 -6.73 12.08
CA ARG A 297 30.43 -6.63 10.83
C ARG A 297 29.63 -5.32 10.80
N SER A 298 29.52 -4.69 9.62
CA SER A 298 28.71 -3.49 9.44
C SER A 298 27.21 -3.78 9.49
N PHE A 299 26.40 -2.80 9.87
CA PHE A 299 24.94 -2.93 9.86
C PHE A 299 24.41 -3.20 8.45
N SER A 300 25.00 -2.56 7.43
CA SER A 300 24.75 -2.84 6.01
C SER A 300 24.89 -4.32 5.65
N TRP A 301 25.86 -5.03 6.25
CA TRP A 301 26.01 -6.47 6.08
C TRP A 301 24.91 -7.27 6.81
N VAL A 302 24.55 -6.88 8.04
CA VAL A 302 23.46 -7.52 8.83
C VAL A 302 22.11 -7.36 8.12
N LEU A 303 21.82 -6.16 7.62
CA LEU A 303 20.59 -5.84 6.88
C LEU A 303 20.50 -6.61 5.56
N ARG A 304 21.59 -6.70 4.77
CA ARG A 304 21.63 -7.52 3.54
C ARG A 304 21.39 -9.01 3.79
N ASN A 305 22.02 -9.61 4.80
CA ASN A 305 21.77 -11.02 5.13
C ASN A 305 20.36 -11.26 5.68
N SER A 306 19.77 -10.24 6.32
CA SER A 306 18.35 -10.27 6.68
C SER A 306 17.45 -10.31 5.45
N PHE A 307 17.72 -9.52 4.40
CA PHE A 307 16.94 -9.58 3.15
C PHE A 307 16.97 -10.94 2.47
N ARG A 308 18.09 -11.69 2.53
CA ARG A 308 18.15 -13.10 2.08
C ARG A 308 17.22 -14.02 2.90
N SER A 309 17.02 -13.72 4.19
CA SER A 309 16.01 -14.41 4.99
C SER A 309 14.58 -14.01 4.58
N PHE A 310 14.35 -12.75 4.22
CA PHE A 310 13.06 -12.31 3.64
C PHE A 310 12.76 -12.98 2.30
N GLU A 311 13.75 -13.22 1.43
CA GLU A 311 13.60 -14.04 0.22
C GLU A 311 13.10 -15.45 0.56
N SER A 312 13.65 -16.09 1.60
CA SER A 312 13.20 -17.39 2.07
C SER A 312 11.79 -17.38 2.69
N LEU A 313 11.34 -16.26 3.24
CA LEU A 313 10.03 -16.13 3.92
C LEU A 313 8.89 -15.74 2.97
N TYR A 314 9.15 -14.84 2.02
CA TYR A 314 8.13 -14.24 1.15
C TYR A 314 8.36 -14.52 -0.34
N ASN A 315 9.55 -14.99 -0.75
CA ASN A 315 9.90 -15.46 -2.09
C ASN A 315 9.52 -14.52 -3.26
N THR A 316 9.60 -13.21 -3.04
CA THR A 316 9.36 -12.20 -4.07
C THR A 316 10.63 -11.88 -4.86
N GLU A 317 10.43 -11.44 -6.10
CA GLU A 317 11.46 -10.82 -6.95
C GLU A 317 12.12 -9.60 -6.28
N LEU A 318 11.45 -8.95 -5.33
CA LEU A 318 11.99 -7.81 -4.58
C LEU A 318 13.20 -8.20 -3.70
N PHE A 319 13.20 -9.40 -3.12
CA PHE A 319 14.27 -9.87 -2.24
C PHE A 319 15.31 -10.76 -2.93
N LYS A 320 15.09 -11.17 -4.19
CA LYS A 320 16.11 -11.84 -5.01
C LYS A 320 17.39 -11.00 -5.08
N GLU A 321 18.53 -11.68 -5.06
CA GLU A 321 19.86 -11.08 -5.15
C GLU A 321 20.04 -10.27 -6.45
N ASN A 322 20.51 -9.03 -6.33
CA ASN A 322 20.73 -8.13 -7.45
C ASN A 322 21.86 -7.13 -7.14
N LEU A 323 22.08 -6.13 -8.02
CA LEU A 323 23.12 -5.11 -7.87
C LEU A 323 23.12 -4.42 -6.48
N CYS A 324 21.95 -4.18 -5.87
CA CYS A 324 21.87 -3.60 -4.53
C CYS A 324 22.58 -4.43 -3.45
N ASP A 325 22.67 -5.76 -3.64
CA ASP A 325 23.22 -6.69 -2.65
C ASP A 325 24.75 -6.79 -2.74
N SER A 326 25.35 -6.52 -3.91
CA SER A 326 26.80 -6.49 -4.09
C SER A 326 27.46 -5.19 -3.64
N LEU A 327 26.74 -4.06 -3.65
CA LEU A 327 27.28 -2.75 -3.28
C LEU A 327 27.48 -2.59 -1.76
N GLU A 328 28.46 -1.75 -1.39
CA GLU A 328 28.67 -1.31 -0.01
C GLU A 328 28.13 0.10 0.22
N ILE A 329 27.65 0.35 1.44
CA ILE A 329 27.14 1.65 1.91
C ILE A 329 27.55 1.82 3.37
N ASP A 330 27.94 3.04 3.77
CA ASP A 330 28.25 3.31 5.18
C ASP A 330 26.99 3.24 6.05
N ASP A 331 27.13 2.64 7.22
CA ASP A 331 26.02 2.42 8.16
C ASP A 331 25.35 3.73 8.59
N CYS A 332 26.08 4.85 8.64
CA CYS A 332 25.53 6.17 8.98
C CYS A 332 24.48 6.67 7.97
N PHE A 333 24.55 6.32 6.68
CA PHE A 333 23.48 6.68 5.74
C PHE A 333 22.22 5.86 5.99
N ILE A 334 22.36 4.58 6.38
CA ILE A 334 21.21 3.73 6.75
C ILE A 334 20.61 4.22 8.09
N GLU A 335 21.46 4.68 9.02
CA GLU A 335 21.04 5.25 10.30
C GLU A 335 20.06 6.43 10.13
N GLU A 336 20.33 7.35 9.19
CA GLU A 336 19.41 8.46 8.90
C GLU A 336 18.01 7.99 8.47
N LEU A 337 17.91 6.86 7.75
CA LEU A 337 16.62 6.31 7.33
C LEU A 337 15.84 5.68 8.48
N ILE A 338 16.50 5.13 9.52
CA ILE A 338 15.81 4.45 10.64
C ILE A 338 15.47 5.39 11.81
N LYS A 339 15.91 6.65 11.79
CA LYS A 339 15.55 7.67 12.79
C LYS A 339 14.04 7.97 12.78
N VAL A 340 13.54 8.46 13.92
CA VAL A 340 12.12 8.86 14.05
C VAL A 340 11.92 10.32 13.63
N LYS A 341 12.82 11.22 14.02
CA LYS A 341 12.84 12.65 13.64
C LYS A 341 14.29 13.13 13.52
N GLY A 342 14.52 14.09 12.62
CA GLY A 342 15.81 14.74 12.38
C GLY A 342 16.82 13.89 11.60
N TYR A 343 17.81 14.57 11.02
CA TYR A 343 18.97 13.96 10.38
C TYR A 343 20.27 14.63 10.86
N ASP A 344 21.41 13.93 10.73
CA ASP A 344 22.73 14.53 10.92
C ASP A 344 23.00 15.63 9.85
N PRO A 345 23.26 16.90 10.24
CA PRO A 345 23.57 17.99 9.32
C PRO A 345 24.77 17.72 8.40
N GLU A 346 25.77 16.99 8.88
CA GLU A 346 26.99 16.69 8.15
C GLU A 346 26.77 15.56 7.13
N ILE A 347 25.82 14.66 7.36
CA ILE A 347 25.32 13.70 6.34
C ILE A 347 24.45 14.43 5.30
N ALA A 348 23.52 15.29 5.72
CA ALA A 348 22.69 16.08 4.82
C ALA A 348 23.54 16.94 3.84
N LYS A 349 24.60 17.58 4.36
CA LYS A 349 25.58 18.35 3.59
C LYS A 349 26.39 17.48 2.61
N GLN A 350 26.69 16.24 2.95
CA GLN A 350 27.31 15.28 2.03
C GLN A 350 26.36 14.92 0.87
N CYS A 351 25.07 14.73 1.15
CA CYS A 351 24.06 14.31 0.18
C CYS A 351 23.45 15.42 -0.68
N ALA A 352 23.97 16.65 -0.60
CA ALA A 352 23.46 17.83 -1.31
C ALA A 352 21.96 18.13 -1.03
N THR A 353 21.43 17.68 0.11
CA THR A 353 20.09 18.05 0.58
C THR A 353 20.12 19.40 1.29
N ALA A 354 18.97 20.06 1.41
CA ALA A 354 18.83 21.20 2.32
C ALA A 354 19.20 20.80 3.77
N ASN A 355 19.60 21.79 4.58
CA ASN A 355 19.89 21.56 6.01
C ASN A 355 18.68 20.90 6.70
N PRO A 356 18.91 20.00 7.68
CA PRO A 356 17.82 19.33 8.38
C PRO A 356 16.86 20.32 9.04
N THR A 357 15.56 20.09 8.83
CA THR A 357 14.45 20.83 9.42
C THR A 357 13.84 20.05 10.57
N PHE A 358 13.09 20.69 11.47
CA PHE A 358 12.42 19.98 12.57
C PHE A 358 11.35 18.98 12.08
N ASP A 359 10.83 19.19 10.87
CA ASP A 359 9.81 18.35 10.24
C ASP A 359 10.38 17.12 9.52
N ASP A 360 11.72 16.97 9.46
CA ASP A 360 12.37 15.84 8.78
C ASP A 360 12.24 14.55 9.57
N LYS A 361 11.90 13.46 8.88
CA LYS A 361 11.58 12.16 9.49
C LYS A 361 12.28 11.02 8.75
N GLY A 362 12.85 10.08 9.48
CA GLY A 362 13.18 8.78 8.90
C GLY A 362 11.91 7.92 8.74
N ILE A 363 12.07 6.70 8.23
CA ILE A 363 10.99 5.77 7.91
C ILE A 363 10.18 5.32 9.16
N TYR A 364 10.74 5.49 10.36
CA TYR A 364 10.04 5.25 11.63
C TYR A 364 9.31 6.49 12.18
N GLY A 365 9.52 7.67 11.59
CA GLY A 365 8.71 8.88 11.85
C GLY A 365 7.33 8.87 11.17
N TYR A 366 7.08 7.89 10.28
CA TYR A 366 5.82 7.71 9.58
C TYR A 366 5.06 6.49 10.10
N ASN A 367 3.76 6.67 10.32
CA ASN A 367 2.85 5.57 10.63
C ASN A 367 2.32 4.94 9.33
N PHE A 368 2.88 3.78 8.97
CA PHE A 368 2.48 3.04 7.77
C PHE A 368 1.08 2.39 7.85
N ALA A 369 0.44 2.39 9.01
CA ALA A 369 -0.98 2.01 9.11
C ALA A 369 -1.91 3.14 8.66
N THR A 370 -1.47 4.41 8.72
CA THR A 370 -2.23 5.60 8.29
C THR A 370 -1.83 6.12 6.91
N LEU A 371 -0.63 5.79 6.43
CA LEU A 371 -0.29 5.90 5.00
C LEU A 371 -1.17 4.91 4.24
N THR A 372 -2.27 5.38 3.65
CA THR A 372 -3.10 4.52 2.79
C THR A 372 -2.29 4.08 1.57
N LEU A 373 -2.68 2.94 1.00
CA LEU A 373 -2.07 2.44 -0.24
C LEU A 373 -2.16 3.46 -1.38
N ASP A 374 -3.19 4.29 -1.37
CA ASP A 374 -3.46 5.31 -2.39
C ASP A 374 -2.56 6.55 -2.17
N ILE A 375 -2.21 6.88 -0.91
CA ILE A 375 -1.15 7.86 -0.60
C ILE A 375 0.21 7.31 -1.04
N ILE A 376 0.52 6.04 -0.74
CA ILE A 376 1.80 5.42 -1.14
C ILE A 376 1.92 5.42 -2.68
N GLY A 377 0.92 4.92 -3.41
CA GLY A 377 0.92 4.92 -4.88
C GLY A 377 1.08 6.32 -5.48
N SER A 378 0.26 7.29 -5.06
CA SER A 378 0.32 8.67 -5.58
C SER A 378 1.62 9.42 -5.22
N VAL A 379 2.24 9.12 -4.08
CA VAL A 379 3.57 9.64 -3.74
C VAL A 379 4.63 9.00 -4.63
N TYR A 380 4.58 7.68 -4.83
CA TYR A 380 5.55 6.96 -5.63
C TYR A 380 5.49 7.31 -7.14
N GLU A 381 4.31 7.59 -7.72
CA GLU A 381 4.19 8.08 -9.11
C GLU A 381 4.84 9.46 -9.28
N ARG A 382 4.51 10.43 -8.40
CA ARG A 382 5.16 11.75 -8.38
C ARG A 382 6.66 11.64 -8.22
N TYR A 383 7.12 10.69 -7.41
CA TYR A 383 8.52 10.41 -7.19
C TYR A 383 9.22 9.80 -8.41
N LEU A 384 8.58 8.91 -9.18
CA LEU A 384 9.14 8.35 -10.43
C LEU A 384 9.40 9.40 -11.51
N ALA A 385 8.67 10.52 -11.50
CA ALA A 385 8.94 11.66 -12.40
C ALA A 385 10.34 12.29 -12.18
N HIS A 386 11.04 11.96 -11.09
CA HIS A 386 12.37 12.51 -10.77
C HIS A 386 13.47 11.57 -11.22
N ASP A 387 14.47 12.14 -11.88
CA ASP A 387 15.70 11.43 -12.17
C ASP A 387 16.84 11.86 -11.24
N LEU A 388 17.83 10.99 -11.11
CA LEU A 388 19.06 11.29 -10.38
C LEU A 388 20.09 11.89 -11.34
N VAL A 389 20.88 12.84 -10.87
CA VAL A 389 22.02 13.41 -11.61
C VAL A 389 23.27 13.42 -10.72
N ILE A 390 24.42 13.11 -11.31
CA ILE A 390 25.72 13.18 -10.63
C ILE A 390 26.34 14.54 -10.97
N ALA A 391 26.54 15.37 -9.96
CA ALA A 391 27.15 16.69 -10.09
C ALA A 391 28.04 16.99 -8.87
N ASP A 392 29.24 17.51 -9.10
CA ASP A 392 30.22 17.85 -8.05
C ASP A 392 30.62 16.65 -7.15
N GLY A 393 30.62 15.43 -7.71
CA GLY A 393 30.87 14.19 -6.97
C GLY A 393 29.73 13.77 -6.03
N LYS A 394 28.53 14.33 -6.20
CA LYS A 394 27.33 14.04 -5.40
C LYS A 394 26.14 13.68 -6.29
N VAL A 395 25.26 12.83 -5.76
CA VAL A 395 23.95 12.58 -6.35
C VAL A 395 22.98 13.68 -5.92
N LYS A 396 22.28 14.27 -6.88
CA LYS A 396 21.19 15.23 -6.69
C LYS A 396 19.94 14.74 -7.44
N ILE A 397 18.77 15.26 -7.06
CA ILE A 397 17.54 15.08 -7.84
C ILE A 397 17.47 16.18 -8.90
N GLU A 398 17.06 15.81 -10.12
CA GLU A 398 16.80 16.76 -11.19
C GLU A 398 15.43 17.44 -11.00
N GLU A 399 15.41 18.77 -10.92
CA GLU A 399 14.18 19.56 -10.75
C GLU A 399 14.03 20.61 -11.86
N THR A 400 13.57 20.20 -13.05
CA THR A 400 13.19 21.16 -14.10
C THR A 400 11.72 21.57 -13.97
N ALA A 401 11.36 22.73 -14.52
CA ALA A 401 9.95 23.17 -14.56
C ALA A 401 9.05 22.22 -15.37
N GLU A 402 9.63 21.44 -16.29
CA GLU A 402 8.94 20.42 -17.08
C GLU A 402 8.73 19.14 -16.27
N LEU A 403 9.70 18.73 -15.45
CA LEU A 403 9.54 17.63 -14.50
C LEU A 403 8.49 17.96 -13.43
N ARG A 404 8.45 19.20 -12.92
CA ARG A 404 7.41 19.64 -11.96
C ARG A 404 6.00 19.66 -12.56
N LYS A 405 5.85 20.00 -13.85
CA LYS A 405 4.57 19.84 -14.57
C LYS A 405 4.21 18.37 -14.80
N LYS A 406 5.21 17.51 -15.02
CA LYS A 406 5.02 16.06 -15.10
C LYS A 406 4.59 15.45 -13.76
N GLU A 407 5.10 15.91 -12.62
CA GLU A 407 4.70 15.44 -11.29
C GLU A 407 3.16 15.41 -11.12
N GLY A 408 2.46 16.49 -11.49
CA GLY A 408 1.00 16.58 -11.39
C GLY A 408 0.20 15.99 -12.57
N ALA A 409 0.85 15.50 -13.62
CA ALA A 409 0.21 15.04 -14.85
C ALA A 409 0.16 13.51 -15.03
N TYR A 410 1.00 12.75 -14.32
CA TYR A 410 0.99 11.29 -14.37
C TYR A 410 -0.03 10.64 -13.41
N TYR A 411 -0.28 11.26 -12.24
CA TYR A 411 -1.18 10.69 -11.24
C TYR A 411 -2.64 10.73 -11.71
N THR A 412 -3.23 9.55 -11.93
CA THR A 412 -4.65 9.45 -12.28
C THR A 412 -5.51 9.51 -11.02
N PRO A 413 -6.40 10.51 -10.85
CA PRO A 413 -7.17 10.66 -9.62
C PRO A 413 -8.00 9.43 -9.29
N GLN A 414 -8.06 9.04 -8.01
CA GLN A 414 -8.73 7.81 -7.58
C GLN A 414 -10.19 7.69 -8.07
N TYR A 415 -10.92 8.81 -8.16
CA TYR A 415 -12.31 8.80 -8.65
C TYR A 415 -12.42 8.47 -10.16
N VAL A 416 -11.40 8.81 -10.97
CA VAL A 416 -11.30 8.43 -12.39
C VAL A 416 -11.01 6.94 -12.52
N VAL A 417 -10.06 6.44 -11.73
CA VAL A 417 -9.69 5.02 -11.68
C VAL A 417 -10.90 4.17 -11.26
N ASP A 418 -11.56 4.57 -10.17
CA ASP A 418 -12.79 3.95 -9.66
C ASP A 418 -13.90 3.93 -10.71
N TYR A 419 -14.09 5.02 -11.43
CA TYR A 419 -15.10 5.10 -12.49
C TYR A 419 -14.79 4.13 -13.63
N ILE A 420 -13.57 4.18 -14.18
CA ILE A 420 -13.20 3.35 -15.34
C ILE A 420 -13.30 1.87 -14.99
N VAL A 421 -12.67 1.43 -13.89
CA VAL A 421 -12.69 0.02 -13.45
C VAL A 421 -14.11 -0.43 -13.07
N GLY A 422 -14.90 0.46 -12.44
CA GLY A 422 -16.30 0.23 -12.11
C GLY A 422 -17.23 0.07 -13.31
N ASN A 423 -16.80 0.48 -14.52
CA ASN A 423 -17.57 0.35 -15.76
C ASN A 423 -16.95 -0.62 -16.79
N THR A 424 -15.75 -1.18 -16.52
CA THR A 424 -15.10 -2.20 -17.38
C THR A 424 -15.00 -3.55 -16.68
N VAL A 425 -14.24 -3.63 -15.58
CA VAL A 425 -13.95 -4.88 -14.86
C VAL A 425 -15.16 -5.34 -14.05
N LYS A 426 -15.75 -4.42 -13.27
CA LYS A 426 -16.84 -4.74 -12.35
C LYS A 426 -18.03 -5.45 -13.05
N PRO A 427 -18.56 -5.01 -14.21
CA PRO A 427 -19.66 -5.71 -14.88
C PRO A 427 -19.34 -7.16 -15.28
N LYS A 428 -18.10 -7.46 -15.69
CA LYS A 428 -17.66 -8.83 -16.01
C LYS A 428 -17.62 -9.73 -14.78
N VAL A 429 -17.09 -9.19 -13.68
CA VAL A 429 -16.98 -9.90 -12.40
C VAL A 429 -18.36 -10.12 -11.77
N GLU A 430 -19.22 -9.11 -11.77
CA GLU A 430 -20.58 -9.19 -11.21
C GLU A 430 -21.46 -10.19 -11.97
N SER A 431 -21.29 -10.36 -13.28
CA SER A 431 -22.03 -11.39 -14.04
C SER A 431 -21.77 -12.78 -13.47
N VAL A 432 -20.50 -13.16 -13.32
CA VAL A 432 -20.11 -14.48 -12.81
C VAL A 432 -20.50 -14.63 -11.33
N LEU A 433 -20.30 -13.57 -10.53
CA LEU A 433 -20.69 -13.54 -9.13
C LEU A 433 -22.19 -13.79 -8.97
N ASN A 434 -23.05 -13.02 -9.64
CA ASN A 434 -24.50 -13.12 -9.48
C ASN A 434 -25.05 -14.51 -9.84
N GLU A 435 -24.51 -15.13 -10.89
CA GLU A 435 -24.83 -16.53 -11.23
C GLU A 435 -24.42 -17.50 -10.11
N SER A 436 -23.21 -17.35 -9.56
CA SER A 436 -22.72 -18.21 -8.45
C SER A 436 -23.52 -18.03 -7.16
N LEU A 437 -23.89 -16.79 -6.79
CA LEU A 437 -24.74 -16.52 -5.62
C LEU A 437 -26.15 -17.12 -5.80
N GLY A 438 -26.68 -17.09 -7.04
CA GLY A 438 -27.95 -17.75 -7.39
C GLY A 438 -27.91 -19.28 -7.30
N LEU A 439 -26.73 -19.90 -7.44
CA LEU A 439 -26.51 -21.33 -7.20
C LEU A 439 -26.34 -21.64 -5.71
N LEU A 440 -25.64 -20.78 -4.94
CA LEU A 440 -25.54 -20.88 -3.47
C LEU A 440 -26.92 -20.80 -2.80
N GLY A 441 -27.79 -19.88 -3.24
CA GLY A 441 -29.18 -19.80 -2.73
C GLY A 441 -30.02 -21.06 -2.99
N LYS A 442 -29.61 -21.89 -3.96
CA LYS A 442 -30.22 -23.22 -4.25
C LYS A 442 -29.47 -24.38 -3.57
N HIS A 443 -28.50 -24.08 -2.70
CA HIS A 443 -27.62 -25.05 -2.03
C HIS A 443 -26.81 -25.94 -3.02
N LYS A 444 -26.60 -25.47 -4.25
CA LYS A 444 -25.80 -26.14 -5.29
C LYS A 444 -24.31 -25.77 -5.15
N PHE A 445 -23.72 -26.09 -4.00
CA PHE A 445 -22.40 -25.58 -3.60
C PHE A 445 -21.29 -25.88 -4.62
N LYS A 446 -21.22 -27.09 -5.15
CA LYS A 446 -20.25 -27.46 -6.19
C LYS A 446 -20.43 -26.65 -7.48
N GLU A 447 -21.64 -26.58 -8.02
CA GLU A 447 -21.92 -25.80 -9.24
C GLU A 447 -21.61 -24.30 -9.01
N ALA A 448 -21.87 -23.78 -7.82
CA ALA A 448 -21.51 -22.42 -7.45
C ALA A 448 -19.99 -22.20 -7.40
N HIS A 449 -19.23 -23.18 -6.90
CA HIS A 449 -17.76 -23.16 -6.86
C HIS A 449 -17.14 -23.25 -8.26
N ASP A 450 -17.64 -24.17 -9.09
CA ASP A 450 -17.25 -24.30 -10.49
C ASP A 450 -17.53 -22.98 -11.24
N LYS A 451 -18.65 -22.31 -10.94
CA LYS A 451 -19.02 -21.02 -11.53
C LYS A 451 -18.16 -19.85 -11.05
N ILE A 452 -17.96 -19.64 -9.74
CA ILE A 452 -17.10 -18.55 -9.24
C ILE A 452 -15.64 -18.72 -9.69
N SER A 453 -15.20 -19.96 -9.94
CA SER A 453 -13.88 -20.24 -10.51
C SER A 453 -13.69 -19.69 -11.92
N GLU A 454 -14.76 -19.42 -12.68
CA GLU A 454 -14.67 -18.73 -13.97
C GLU A 454 -14.09 -17.32 -13.85
N ILE A 455 -14.14 -16.67 -12.69
CA ILE A 455 -13.52 -15.35 -12.47
C ILE A 455 -12.03 -15.38 -12.80
N SER A 456 -11.31 -16.48 -12.52
CA SER A 456 -9.88 -16.64 -12.88
C SER A 456 -9.60 -16.51 -14.39
N ARG A 457 -10.61 -16.67 -15.24
CA ARG A 457 -10.48 -16.57 -16.69
C ARG A 457 -10.56 -15.13 -17.22
N ILE A 458 -11.05 -14.19 -16.41
CA ILE A 458 -11.22 -12.78 -16.80
C ILE A 458 -9.85 -12.08 -16.78
N LYS A 459 -9.32 -11.70 -17.94
CA LYS A 459 -7.99 -11.08 -18.07
C LYS A 459 -8.11 -9.57 -18.21
N VAL A 460 -7.52 -8.81 -17.28
CA VAL A 460 -7.45 -7.34 -17.27
C VAL A 460 -6.04 -6.90 -17.64
N LEU A 461 -5.93 -5.92 -18.53
CA LEU A 461 -4.67 -5.29 -18.93
C LEU A 461 -4.69 -3.78 -18.65
N ASP A 462 -3.54 -3.28 -18.18
CA ASP A 462 -3.13 -1.88 -18.35
C ASP A 462 -1.80 -1.84 -19.14
N PRO A 463 -1.78 -1.33 -20.40
CA PRO A 463 -0.59 -1.34 -21.25
C PRO A 463 0.36 -0.14 -21.01
N ALA A 464 0.04 0.76 -20.08
CA ALA A 464 0.92 1.87 -19.68
C ALA A 464 0.78 2.07 -18.17
N SER A 465 1.09 1.02 -17.42
CA SER A 465 0.55 0.80 -16.07
C SER A 465 1.01 1.78 -14.99
N GLY A 466 2.12 2.50 -15.15
CA GLY A 466 2.61 3.44 -14.13
C GLY A 466 2.89 2.76 -12.80
N SER A 467 2.24 3.20 -11.69
CA SER A 467 2.31 2.47 -10.41
C SER A 467 1.27 1.35 -10.24
N GLY A 468 0.47 1.11 -11.28
CA GLY A 468 -0.58 0.09 -11.29
C GLY A 468 -1.91 0.54 -10.69
N SER A 469 -2.19 1.83 -10.57
CA SER A 469 -3.42 2.37 -9.95
C SER A 469 -4.72 1.67 -10.44
N PHE A 470 -4.86 1.46 -11.74
CA PHE A 470 -5.98 0.71 -12.34
C PHE A 470 -5.98 -0.77 -11.97
N LEU A 471 -4.81 -1.41 -11.96
CA LEU A 471 -4.63 -2.82 -11.64
C LEU A 471 -4.90 -3.13 -10.16
N ILE A 472 -4.52 -2.21 -9.27
CA ILE A 472 -4.83 -2.24 -7.83
C ILE A 472 -6.34 -2.16 -7.61
N LYS A 473 -7.03 -1.26 -8.33
CA LYS A 473 -8.50 -1.15 -8.23
C LYS A 473 -9.21 -2.37 -8.84
N ALA A 474 -8.71 -2.90 -9.95
CA ALA A 474 -9.22 -4.15 -10.53
C ALA A 474 -9.08 -5.31 -9.55
N PHE A 475 -7.92 -5.43 -8.87
CA PHE A 475 -7.72 -6.41 -7.79
C PHE A 475 -8.80 -6.29 -6.71
N ASP A 476 -9.13 -5.08 -6.26
CA ASP A 476 -10.17 -4.88 -5.24
C ASP A 476 -11.58 -5.28 -5.71
N GLU A 477 -11.94 -5.09 -7.00
CA GLU A 477 -13.23 -5.57 -7.52
C GLU A 477 -13.30 -7.10 -7.60
N PHE A 478 -12.22 -7.78 -8.02
CA PHE A 478 -12.13 -9.24 -7.97
C PHE A 478 -12.21 -9.76 -6.52
N ALA A 479 -11.46 -9.14 -5.61
CA ALA A 479 -11.39 -9.56 -4.22
C ALA A 479 -12.75 -9.41 -3.51
N LYS A 480 -13.46 -8.29 -3.72
CA LYS A 480 -14.85 -8.12 -3.25
C LYS A 480 -15.77 -9.24 -3.71
N ALA A 481 -15.66 -9.69 -4.96
CA ALA A 481 -16.52 -10.73 -5.48
C ALA A 481 -16.28 -12.09 -4.81
N TYR A 482 -15.01 -12.47 -4.64
CA TYR A 482 -14.66 -13.68 -3.90
C TYR A 482 -15.03 -13.59 -2.42
N ASP A 483 -14.81 -12.44 -1.76
CA ASP A 483 -15.20 -12.22 -0.36
C ASP A 483 -16.72 -12.33 -0.18
N ASN A 484 -17.51 -11.73 -1.09
CA ASN A 484 -18.98 -11.83 -1.11
C ASN A 484 -19.47 -13.28 -1.33
N TYR A 485 -18.85 -14.01 -2.27
CA TYR A 485 -19.14 -15.42 -2.50
C TYR A 485 -18.85 -16.26 -1.24
N ASN A 486 -17.67 -16.10 -0.65
CA ASN A 486 -17.23 -16.85 0.53
C ASN A 486 -18.13 -16.55 1.75
N ALA A 487 -18.53 -15.29 1.96
CA ALA A 487 -19.44 -14.91 3.04
C ALA A 487 -20.82 -15.60 2.90
N LEU A 488 -21.44 -15.54 1.71
CA LEU A 488 -22.72 -16.22 1.46
C LEU A 488 -22.59 -17.75 1.51
N TYR A 489 -21.47 -18.30 1.02
CA TYR A 489 -21.20 -19.73 1.09
C TYR A 489 -21.17 -20.22 2.55
N LEU A 490 -20.42 -19.55 3.44
CA LEU A 490 -20.34 -19.91 4.85
C LEU A 490 -21.70 -19.79 5.56
N GLU A 491 -22.52 -18.79 5.21
CA GLU A 491 -23.91 -18.67 5.70
C GLU A 491 -24.76 -19.88 5.27
N ARG A 492 -24.85 -20.15 3.97
CA ARG A 492 -25.70 -21.20 3.38
C ARG A 492 -25.23 -22.61 3.73
N GLU A 493 -23.92 -22.82 3.81
CA GLU A 493 -23.34 -24.07 4.33
C GLU A 493 -23.76 -24.29 5.79
N GLY A 494 -23.61 -23.26 6.64
CA GLY A 494 -24.01 -23.33 8.06
C GLY A 494 -25.51 -23.61 8.25
N GLU A 495 -26.38 -22.99 7.45
CA GLU A 495 -27.82 -23.30 7.42
C GLU A 495 -28.10 -24.76 7.04
N TRP A 496 -27.44 -25.24 5.99
CA TRP A 496 -27.60 -26.61 5.50
C TRP A 496 -27.14 -27.64 6.53
N TYR A 497 -25.99 -27.44 7.17
CA TYR A 497 -25.51 -28.34 8.24
C TYR A 497 -26.44 -28.35 9.45
N ARG A 498 -26.91 -27.18 9.91
CA ARG A 498 -27.90 -27.09 11.01
C ARG A 498 -29.19 -27.85 10.68
N LYS A 499 -29.66 -27.78 9.43
CA LYS A 499 -30.89 -28.46 8.99
C LYS A 499 -30.73 -29.98 8.82
N ASN A 500 -29.52 -30.45 8.51
CA ASN A 500 -29.22 -31.86 8.26
C ASN A 500 -28.51 -32.57 9.44
N GLY A 501 -28.43 -31.93 10.62
CA GLY A 501 -27.94 -32.56 11.85
C GLY A 501 -26.41 -32.75 11.93
N GLY A 502 -25.63 -32.01 11.14
CA GLY A 502 -24.17 -32.09 11.17
C GLY A 502 -23.52 -31.23 12.27
N ILE A 503 -22.41 -31.70 12.82
CA ILE A 503 -21.70 -31.07 13.96
C ILE A 503 -20.60 -30.09 13.50
N ILE A 504 -20.04 -30.26 12.30
CA ILE A 504 -18.89 -29.49 11.79
C ILE A 504 -19.14 -29.14 10.31
N ALA A 505 -18.92 -27.87 9.94
CA ALA A 505 -18.93 -27.41 8.55
C ALA A 505 -17.59 -27.74 7.86
N ILE A 506 -17.64 -28.29 6.64
CA ILE A 506 -16.45 -28.83 5.97
C ILE A 506 -15.69 -27.77 5.16
N ARG A 507 -16.35 -26.69 4.72
CA ARG A 507 -15.79 -25.61 3.89
C ARG A 507 -15.11 -26.10 2.60
N GLU A 508 -15.68 -27.13 1.98
CA GLU A 508 -15.12 -27.76 0.77
C GLU A 508 -15.11 -26.82 -0.44
N HIS A 509 -16.08 -25.90 -0.50
CA HIS A 509 -16.32 -25.02 -1.65
C HIS A 509 -15.95 -23.54 -1.39
N GLU A 510 -15.26 -23.25 -0.28
CA GLU A 510 -14.67 -21.93 0.00
C GLU A 510 -13.55 -21.63 -1.02
N VAL A 511 -13.56 -20.45 -1.64
CA VAL A 511 -12.43 -20.03 -2.49
C VAL A 511 -11.31 -19.55 -1.60
N LYS A 512 -10.28 -20.40 -1.46
CA LYS A 512 -9.09 -20.11 -0.67
C LYS A 512 -8.00 -19.44 -1.50
N ASP A 513 -7.13 -18.72 -0.82
CA ASP A 513 -6.04 -17.92 -1.37
C ASP A 513 -6.45 -16.95 -2.50
N VAL A 514 -7.53 -16.20 -2.24
CA VAL A 514 -8.09 -15.19 -3.15
C VAL A 514 -7.03 -14.22 -3.66
N GLY A 515 -6.22 -13.65 -2.76
CA GLY A 515 -5.19 -12.68 -3.11
C GLY A 515 -4.15 -13.22 -4.10
N THR A 516 -3.63 -14.44 -3.91
CA THR A 516 -2.64 -15.04 -4.83
C THR A 516 -3.28 -15.33 -6.19
N ARG A 517 -4.50 -15.88 -6.21
CA ARG A 517 -5.24 -16.19 -7.45
C ARG A 517 -5.40 -14.95 -8.34
N ILE A 518 -5.92 -13.86 -7.78
CA ILE A 518 -6.15 -12.62 -8.54
C ILE A 518 -4.84 -12.10 -9.16
N LEU A 519 -3.73 -12.15 -8.40
CA LEU A 519 -2.43 -11.68 -8.85
C LEU A 519 -1.84 -12.47 -10.02
N ILE A 520 -2.00 -13.81 -10.05
CA ILE A 520 -1.41 -14.67 -11.09
C ILE A 520 -2.37 -14.93 -12.27
N ASP A 521 -3.68 -14.82 -12.06
CA ASP A 521 -4.68 -15.13 -13.07
C ASP A 521 -5.27 -13.90 -13.75
N ASN A 522 -5.60 -12.83 -13.02
CA ASN A 522 -6.47 -11.77 -13.53
C ASN A 522 -5.74 -10.52 -14.02
N ILE A 523 -4.70 -10.11 -13.28
CA ILE A 523 -4.06 -8.80 -13.42
C ILE A 523 -2.85 -8.88 -14.36
N HIS A 524 -2.78 -8.00 -15.37
CA HIS A 524 -1.65 -7.90 -16.31
C HIS A 524 -1.30 -6.42 -16.53
N GLY A 525 -0.01 -6.10 -16.62
CA GLY A 525 0.48 -4.74 -16.75
C GLY A 525 1.75 -4.67 -17.56
N VAL A 526 1.86 -3.66 -18.42
CA VAL A 526 3.10 -3.35 -19.15
C VAL A 526 3.49 -1.89 -18.88
N ASP A 527 4.78 -1.64 -18.72
CA ASP A 527 5.34 -0.29 -18.73
C ASP A 527 6.74 -0.26 -19.36
N LEU A 528 7.12 0.88 -19.93
CA LEU A 528 8.43 1.08 -20.52
C LEU A 528 9.52 1.30 -19.46
N ASP A 529 9.20 1.91 -18.32
CA ASP A 529 10.13 2.06 -17.19
C ASP A 529 10.11 0.82 -16.29
N ALA A 530 11.27 0.18 -16.15
CA ALA A 530 11.45 -0.95 -15.26
C ALA A 530 11.15 -0.61 -13.78
N GLN A 531 11.30 0.65 -13.36
CA GLN A 531 10.93 1.07 -12.00
C GLN A 531 9.41 1.15 -11.81
N ALA A 532 8.66 1.56 -12.83
CA ALA A 532 7.19 1.58 -12.81
C ALA A 532 6.63 0.15 -12.71
N VAL A 533 7.24 -0.78 -13.45
CA VAL A 533 6.99 -2.24 -13.34
C VAL A 533 7.23 -2.76 -11.92
N GLU A 534 8.39 -2.47 -11.32
CA GLU A 534 8.71 -2.92 -9.95
C GLU A 534 7.79 -2.29 -8.90
N LEU A 535 7.43 -1.02 -9.06
CA LEU A 535 6.47 -0.31 -8.21
C LEU A 535 5.06 -0.93 -8.33
N THR A 536 4.61 -1.24 -9.54
CA THR A 536 3.34 -1.93 -9.78
C THR A 536 3.29 -3.27 -9.05
N LYS A 537 4.37 -4.07 -9.13
CA LYS A 537 4.49 -5.34 -8.38
C LYS A 537 4.43 -5.10 -6.87
N LEU A 538 5.18 -4.12 -6.36
CA LEU A 538 5.19 -3.74 -4.94
C LEU A 538 3.79 -3.38 -4.44
N ASN A 539 3.09 -2.48 -5.13
CA ASN A 539 1.75 -2.04 -4.76
C ASN A 539 0.73 -3.19 -4.78
N LEU A 540 0.83 -4.09 -5.77
CA LEU A 540 -0.01 -5.28 -5.87
C LEU A 540 0.22 -6.27 -4.71
N TRP A 541 1.49 -6.56 -4.35
CA TRP A 541 1.80 -7.37 -3.17
C TRP A 541 1.28 -6.72 -1.89
N ILE A 542 1.48 -5.40 -1.71
CA ILE A 542 0.99 -4.69 -0.52
C ILE A 542 -0.54 -4.71 -0.45
N ARG A 543 -1.26 -4.56 -1.58
CA ARG A 543 -2.74 -4.65 -1.61
C ARG A 543 -3.21 -6.04 -1.18
N ALA A 544 -2.58 -7.11 -1.68
CA ALA A 544 -2.88 -8.48 -1.27
C ALA A 544 -2.61 -8.74 0.22
N ILE A 545 -1.47 -8.28 0.76
CA ILE A 545 -1.14 -8.39 2.19
C ILE A 545 -2.12 -7.57 3.04
N SER A 546 -2.41 -6.34 2.63
CA SER A 546 -3.27 -5.42 3.39
C SER A 546 -4.70 -5.92 3.50
N ARG A 547 -5.17 -6.67 2.49
CA ARG A 547 -6.51 -7.30 2.50
C ARG A 547 -6.53 -8.63 3.25
N TYR A 548 -5.47 -9.43 3.17
CA TYR A 548 -5.41 -10.78 3.76
C TYR A 548 -4.20 -10.98 4.70
N PRO A 549 -4.00 -10.13 5.75
CA PRO A 549 -2.76 -10.10 6.52
C PRO A 549 -2.50 -11.37 7.33
N ASP A 550 -3.55 -12.03 7.85
CA ASP A 550 -3.43 -13.25 8.64
C ASP A 550 -2.85 -14.44 7.87
N LEU A 551 -2.92 -14.41 6.53
CA LEU A 551 -2.32 -15.42 5.66
C LEU A 551 -0.79 -15.30 5.61
N TYR A 552 -0.24 -14.11 5.82
CA TYR A 552 1.20 -13.83 5.73
C TYR A 552 1.88 -13.75 7.12
N ARG A 553 1.12 -13.68 8.21
CA ARG A 553 1.66 -13.59 9.59
C ARG A 553 2.38 -14.89 10.00
N HIS A 554 3.61 -14.75 10.49
CA HIS A 554 4.36 -15.86 11.06
C HIS A 554 3.71 -16.39 12.36
N LYS A 555 3.27 -17.65 12.39
CA LYS A 555 2.75 -18.32 13.60
C LYS A 555 3.80 -19.28 14.17
N ARG A 556 3.93 -19.34 15.51
CA ARG A 556 4.95 -20.18 16.21
C ARG A 556 4.73 -21.69 16.08
N LYS A 557 3.50 -22.15 15.78
CA LYS A 557 3.20 -23.57 15.51
C LYS A 557 3.41 -23.86 14.01
N LYS A 558 3.79 -25.11 13.68
CA LYS A 558 4.06 -25.66 12.34
C LYS A 558 2.89 -25.53 11.34
N VAL A 559 2.55 -24.31 10.96
CA VAL A 559 1.77 -23.99 9.78
C VAL A 559 2.78 -23.54 8.73
N GLU A 560 2.71 -24.09 7.52
CA GLU A 560 3.60 -23.70 6.44
C GLU A 560 3.48 -22.20 6.14
N LYS A 561 4.55 -21.60 5.64
CA LYS A 561 4.63 -20.16 5.39
C LYS A 561 3.98 -19.84 4.04
N LYS A 562 3.17 -18.78 3.99
CA LYS A 562 2.65 -18.29 2.71
C LYS A 562 3.65 -17.34 2.06
N GLU A 563 4.20 -17.78 0.93
CA GLU A 563 4.98 -16.92 0.03
C GLU A 563 4.05 -15.96 -0.74
N LEU A 564 4.60 -14.82 -1.18
CA LEU A 564 3.95 -13.96 -2.16
C LEU A 564 4.20 -14.51 -3.57
N PRO A 565 3.23 -14.42 -4.50
CA PRO A 565 3.44 -14.91 -5.86
C PRO A 565 4.48 -14.07 -6.61
N MET A 566 5.25 -14.76 -7.46
CA MET A 566 6.00 -14.13 -8.54
C MET A 566 5.03 -13.45 -9.52
N LEU A 567 5.39 -12.26 -10.01
CA LEU A 567 4.58 -11.45 -10.92
C LEU A 567 5.23 -11.26 -12.30
N GLU A 568 6.45 -11.77 -12.53
CA GLU A 568 7.19 -11.72 -13.81
C GLU A 568 6.37 -12.21 -15.03
N PHE A 569 5.42 -13.14 -14.87
CA PHE A 569 4.54 -13.59 -15.97
C PHE A 569 3.45 -12.57 -16.36
N ASN A 570 3.10 -11.65 -15.45
CA ASN A 570 1.90 -10.82 -15.53
C ASN A 570 2.24 -9.32 -15.66
N ILE A 571 3.22 -8.84 -14.89
CA ILE A 571 3.65 -7.43 -14.86
C ILE A 571 5.03 -7.33 -15.49
N LYS A 572 5.12 -6.67 -16.66
CA LYS A 572 6.28 -6.78 -17.57
C LYS A 572 6.82 -5.42 -18.01
N CYS A 573 8.13 -5.39 -18.29
CA CYS A 573 8.79 -4.23 -18.86
C CYS A 573 8.91 -4.39 -20.38
N GLY A 574 8.51 -3.35 -21.13
CA GLY A 574 8.65 -3.33 -22.59
C GLY A 574 7.87 -2.20 -23.25
N ASN A 575 8.16 -1.95 -24.52
CA ASN A 575 7.46 -0.97 -25.34
C ASN A 575 6.23 -1.58 -25.98
N SER A 576 5.08 -1.37 -25.35
CA SER A 576 3.76 -1.86 -25.79
C SER A 576 3.37 -1.56 -27.24
N LEU A 577 3.98 -0.55 -27.86
CA LEU A 577 3.68 -0.11 -29.22
C LEU A 577 4.68 -0.62 -30.28
N ILE A 578 5.78 -1.26 -29.89
CA ILE A 578 6.77 -1.83 -30.82
C ILE A 578 6.74 -3.35 -30.71
N SER A 579 6.56 -4.03 -31.83
CA SER A 579 6.49 -5.49 -31.94
C SER A 579 7.31 -5.99 -33.13
N GLY A 580 7.98 -7.13 -32.95
CA GLY A 580 8.64 -7.91 -34.00
C GLY A 580 7.68 -8.86 -34.74
N ILE A 581 6.37 -8.81 -34.47
CA ILE A 581 5.32 -9.58 -35.17
C ILE A 581 4.56 -8.64 -36.12
N ALA A 582 4.39 -9.04 -37.38
CA ALA A 582 3.70 -8.28 -38.43
C ALA A 582 2.54 -9.04 -39.10
N ASP A 583 2.57 -10.38 -39.12
CA ASP A 583 1.47 -11.23 -39.62
C ASP A 583 1.29 -12.42 -38.68
N ALA A 584 0.03 -12.81 -38.42
CA ALA A 584 -0.34 -14.02 -37.71
C ALA A 584 0.29 -15.30 -38.30
N LYS A 585 0.71 -15.31 -39.57
CA LYS A 585 1.47 -16.41 -40.18
C LYS A 585 2.84 -16.63 -39.54
N GLU A 586 3.52 -15.58 -39.07
CA GLU A 586 4.84 -15.70 -38.43
C GLU A 586 4.76 -16.47 -37.09
N LEU A 587 3.61 -16.36 -36.42
CA LEU A 587 3.28 -17.10 -35.20
C LEU A 587 3.00 -18.59 -35.47
N GLY A 588 2.61 -18.95 -36.70
CA GLY A 588 2.30 -20.33 -37.10
C GLY A 588 3.50 -21.27 -36.96
N GLU A 589 4.70 -20.84 -37.35
CA GLU A 589 5.95 -21.61 -37.16
C GLU A 589 6.32 -21.81 -35.68
N SER A 590 5.80 -20.97 -34.80
CA SER A 590 6.17 -20.91 -33.39
C SER A 590 5.09 -21.48 -32.46
N LYS A 591 4.03 -22.08 -33.03
CA LYS A 591 2.85 -22.56 -32.28
C LYS A 591 3.19 -23.53 -31.16
N ASP A 592 4.11 -24.46 -31.39
CA ASP A 592 4.50 -25.45 -30.38
C ASP A 592 5.27 -24.81 -29.21
N LYS A 593 6.08 -23.78 -29.47
CA LYS A 593 6.76 -23.02 -28.42
C LYS A 593 5.78 -22.17 -27.61
N LEU A 594 4.80 -21.55 -28.27
CA LEU A 594 3.72 -20.82 -27.59
C LEU A 594 2.89 -21.76 -26.71
N ALA A 595 2.49 -22.93 -27.21
CA ALA A 595 1.81 -23.95 -26.42
C ALA A 595 2.68 -24.44 -25.24
N ARG A 596 3.99 -24.57 -25.43
CA ARG A 596 4.94 -24.90 -24.35
C ARG A 596 4.97 -23.80 -23.27
N LEU A 597 5.00 -22.52 -23.64
CA LEU A 597 4.93 -21.42 -22.68
C LEU A 597 3.62 -21.43 -21.87
N VAL A 598 2.47 -21.68 -22.52
CA VAL A 598 1.18 -21.83 -21.80
C VAL A 598 1.25 -22.99 -20.81
N GLY A 599 1.80 -24.14 -21.21
CA GLY A 599 1.99 -25.30 -20.34
C GLY A 599 2.89 -25.01 -19.13
N ILE A 600 4.06 -24.39 -19.35
CA ILE A 600 5.00 -23.99 -18.30
C ILE A 600 4.32 -23.07 -17.27
N ARG A 601 3.59 -22.05 -17.73
CA ARG A 601 2.90 -21.10 -16.83
C ARG A 601 1.73 -21.73 -16.10
N THR A 602 1.01 -22.66 -16.72
CA THR A 602 -0.07 -23.41 -16.06
C THR A 602 0.49 -24.25 -14.91
N GLU A 603 1.55 -25.03 -15.17
CA GLU A 603 2.23 -25.83 -14.15
C GLU A 603 2.80 -24.94 -13.03
N ALA A 604 3.41 -23.81 -13.37
CA ALA A 604 3.93 -22.86 -12.39
C ALA A 604 2.83 -22.26 -11.49
N LYS A 605 1.67 -21.90 -12.05
CA LYS A 605 0.51 -21.38 -11.29
C LYS A 605 -0.07 -22.45 -10.35
N GLU A 606 -0.17 -23.71 -10.81
CA GLU A 606 -0.58 -24.83 -9.96
C GLU A 606 0.39 -25.09 -8.79
N ILE A 607 1.71 -24.99 -9.04
CA ILE A 607 2.73 -25.09 -7.98
C ILE A 607 2.62 -23.93 -6.98
N ILE A 608 2.41 -22.70 -7.44
CA ILE A 608 2.21 -21.52 -6.57
C ILE A 608 0.99 -21.71 -5.66
N LEU A 609 -0.14 -22.16 -6.21
CA LEU A 609 -1.38 -22.34 -5.44
C LEU A 609 -1.32 -23.54 -4.48
N SER A 610 -0.70 -24.65 -4.90
CA SER A 610 -0.58 -25.86 -4.06
C SER A 610 0.41 -25.71 -2.90
N ARG A 611 1.41 -24.82 -3.03
CA ARG A 611 2.33 -24.43 -1.93
C ARG A 611 1.69 -23.45 -0.93
N SER A 612 0.48 -22.96 -1.19
CA SER A 612 -0.25 -22.11 -0.24
C SER A 612 -0.74 -22.94 0.97
N PRO A 613 -0.56 -22.47 2.22
CA PRO A 613 -0.90 -23.25 3.42
C PRO A 613 -2.38 -23.66 3.51
N GLU A 614 -3.26 -22.98 2.76
CA GLU A 614 -4.69 -23.26 2.71
C GLU A 614 -5.06 -24.46 1.81
N HIS A 615 -4.15 -24.88 0.93
CA HIS A 615 -4.30 -26.03 0.02
C HIS A 615 -3.49 -27.26 0.46
N ALA A 616 -2.57 -27.10 1.43
CA ALA A 616 -1.68 -28.14 1.95
C ALA A 616 -2.43 -29.24 2.74
N LYS A 617 -2.96 -30.24 2.03
CA LYS A 617 -3.47 -31.49 2.64
C LYS A 617 -2.30 -32.33 3.17
N SER A 618 -1.91 -32.11 4.44
CA SER A 618 -1.13 -33.06 5.27
C SER A 618 0.20 -33.55 4.67
N THR A 619 0.80 -32.81 3.73
CA THR A 619 1.99 -33.27 3.00
C THR A 619 3.25 -32.96 3.81
N LYS A 620 4.09 -33.98 4.01
CA LYS A 620 5.35 -33.86 4.77
C LYS A 620 6.29 -32.85 4.08
N ASP A 621 7.12 -32.19 4.89
CA ASP A 621 8.08 -31.13 4.49
C ASP A 621 8.96 -31.49 3.26
N ALA A 622 9.15 -32.78 2.97
CA ALA A 622 9.96 -33.29 1.87
C ALA A 622 9.52 -32.87 0.45
N ASN A 623 8.23 -32.54 0.21
CA ASN A 623 7.75 -32.20 -1.13
C ASN A 623 7.91 -30.70 -1.47
N HIS A 624 8.02 -29.83 -0.46
CA HIS A 624 7.97 -28.38 -0.66
C HIS A 624 9.23 -27.84 -1.37
N ASP A 625 10.42 -28.34 -1.01
CA ASP A 625 11.69 -27.97 -1.65
C ASP A 625 11.81 -28.47 -3.09
N GLU A 626 11.22 -29.63 -3.41
CA GLU A 626 11.18 -30.16 -4.77
C GLU A 626 10.26 -29.30 -5.66
N LEU A 627 9.07 -28.96 -5.17
CA LEU A 627 8.17 -28.02 -5.84
C LEU A 627 8.79 -26.63 -6.03
N LYS A 628 9.56 -26.13 -5.04
CA LYS A 628 10.27 -24.85 -5.17
C LYS A 628 11.35 -24.90 -6.25
N LYS A 629 12.15 -25.98 -6.32
CA LYS A 629 13.14 -26.21 -7.38
C LYS A 629 12.48 -26.35 -8.76
N ARG A 630 11.33 -27.05 -8.84
CA ARG A 630 10.57 -27.20 -10.07
C ARG A 630 10.02 -25.86 -10.56
N LEU A 631 9.49 -25.02 -9.67
CA LEU A 631 9.03 -23.66 -9.99
C LEU A 631 10.17 -22.80 -10.55
N VAL A 632 11.35 -22.81 -9.91
CA VAL A 632 12.53 -22.09 -10.43
C VAL A 632 12.91 -22.58 -11.82
N ALA A 633 12.97 -23.90 -12.05
CA ALA A 633 13.30 -24.46 -13.36
C ALA A 633 12.27 -24.07 -14.45
N LEU A 634 10.98 -24.03 -14.13
CA LEU A 634 9.92 -23.59 -15.04
C LEU A 634 10.05 -22.10 -15.39
N VAL A 635 10.40 -21.24 -14.43
CA VAL A 635 10.60 -19.80 -14.66
C VAL A 635 11.80 -19.55 -15.58
N GLU A 636 12.91 -20.25 -15.37
CA GLU A 636 14.07 -20.16 -16.26
C GLU A 636 13.76 -20.72 -17.67
N GLU A 637 12.94 -21.77 -17.78
CA GLU A 637 12.50 -22.31 -19.08
C GLU A 637 11.58 -21.34 -19.84
N ASP A 638 10.63 -20.67 -19.18
CA ASP A 638 9.81 -19.60 -19.78
C ASP A 638 10.71 -18.43 -20.25
N ARG A 639 11.64 -17.97 -19.40
CA ARG A 639 12.53 -16.84 -19.74
C ARG A 639 13.44 -17.17 -20.92
N ALA A 640 14.07 -18.35 -20.93
CA ALA A 640 14.93 -18.80 -22.03
C ALA A 640 14.13 -18.91 -23.35
N THR A 641 12.95 -19.55 -23.30
CA THR A 641 12.07 -19.73 -24.46
C THR A 641 11.61 -18.39 -25.04
N ARG A 642 11.17 -17.46 -24.19
CA ARG A 642 10.78 -16.11 -24.62
C ARG A 642 11.96 -15.33 -25.21
N THR A 643 13.14 -15.40 -24.59
CA THR A 643 14.34 -14.72 -25.08
C THR A 643 14.70 -15.19 -26.50
N GLU A 644 14.70 -16.51 -26.74
CA GLU A 644 14.96 -17.08 -28.07
C GLU A 644 13.90 -16.64 -29.11
N MET A 645 12.62 -16.67 -28.74
CA MET A 645 11.52 -16.25 -29.62
C MET A 645 11.57 -14.75 -29.94
N ASN A 646 11.77 -13.90 -28.93
CA ASN A 646 11.89 -12.46 -29.09
C ASN A 646 13.10 -12.13 -29.97
N ALA A 647 14.26 -12.78 -29.78
CA ALA A 647 15.42 -12.59 -30.65
C ALA A 647 15.11 -12.92 -32.13
N LYS A 648 14.40 -14.03 -32.41
CA LYS A 648 13.98 -14.38 -33.79
C LYS A 648 13.03 -13.34 -34.39
N LEU A 649 12.03 -12.89 -33.64
CA LEU A 649 11.01 -11.94 -34.11
C LEU A 649 11.56 -10.53 -34.28
N ASN A 650 12.33 -10.06 -33.29
CA ASN A 650 12.91 -8.73 -33.25
C ASN A 650 14.03 -8.53 -34.29
N ALA A 651 14.65 -9.60 -34.79
CA ALA A 651 15.68 -9.53 -35.83
C ALA A 651 15.25 -8.76 -37.09
N LYS A 652 13.95 -8.73 -37.42
CA LYS A 652 13.44 -7.96 -38.57
C LYS A 652 13.36 -6.45 -38.31
N LEU A 653 13.32 -6.04 -37.04
CA LEU A 653 13.36 -4.63 -36.62
C LEU A 653 14.78 -4.06 -36.68
N GLN A 654 15.81 -4.92 -36.66
CA GLN A 654 17.19 -4.50 -36.83
C GLN A 654 17.39 -3.83 -38.19
N ARG A 655 17.92 -2.61 -38.16
CA ARG A 655 18.20 -1.82 -39.36
C ARG A 655 19.31 -2.48 -40.18
N ARG A 656 19.06 -2.60 -41.48
CA ARG A 656 19.93 -3.26 -42.46
C ARG A 656 19.60 -2.79 -43.87
N GLU A 657 20.44 -3.14 -44.83
CA GLU A 657 20.20 -2.88 -46.25
C GLU A 657 19.77 -4.17 -46.96
N GLU A 658 18.57 -4.18 -47.55
CA GLU A 658 18.04 -5.30 -48.32
C GLU A 658 17.74 -4.83 -49.75
N ASN A 659 18.38 -5.46 -50.74
CA ASN A 659 18.19 -5.17 -52.17
C ASN A 659 18.35 -3.67 -52.55
N GLY A 660 19.29 -2.97 -51.89
CA GLY A 660 19.52 -1.53 -52.12
C GLY A 660 18.46 -0.61 -51.52
N LYS A 661 17.69 -1.10 -50.54
CA LYS A 661 16.70 -0.33 -49.77
C LYS A 661 16.95 -0.51 -48.27
N PRO A 662 16.68 0.51 -47.43
CA PRO A 662 16.66 0.33 -45.99
C PRO A 662 15.53 -0.63 -45.60
N ALA A 663 15.83 -1.57 -44.71
CA ALA A 663 14.91 -2.51 -44.09
C ALA A 663 15.16 -2.55 -42.58
N GLY A 664 14.11 -2.80 -41.79
CA GLY A 664 14.15 -2.59 -40.34
C GLY A 664 14.27 -1.10 -39.97
N TYR A 665 14.33 -0.84 -38.66
CA TYR A 665 14.06 0.49 -38.09
C TYR A 665 15.10 0.93 -37.05
N PHE A 666 15.64 0.00 -36.24
CA PHE A 666 16.46 0.30 -35.07
C PHE A 666 17.89 -0.20 -35.23
N GLU A 667 18.87 0.66 -34.89
CA GLU A 667 20.29 0.27 -34.81
C GLU A 667 20.56 -0.59 -33.57
N ASP A 668 19.90 -0.27 -32.45
CA ASP A 668 19.86 -1.05 -31.21
C ASP A 668 18.41 -1.40 -30.91
N VAL A 669 18.02 -2.63 -31.24
CA VAL A 669 16.65 -3.12 -31.04
C VAL A 669 16.36 -3.39 -29.57
N GLU A 670 17.36 -3.75 -28.76
CA GLU A 670 17.18 -4.05 -27.34
C GLU A 670 16.94 -2.78 -26.51
N ALA A 671 17.56 -1.65 -26.91
CA ALA A 671 17.29 -0.34 -26.32
C ALA A 671 15.81 0.08 -26.43
N GLU A 672 15.13 -0.27 -27.54
CA GLU A 672 13.73 0.06 -27.80
C GLU A 672 12.73 -0.90 -27.13
N ARG A 673 13.22 -2.02 -26.56
CA ARG A 673 12.46 -3.03 -25.81
C ARG A 673 11.15 -3.52 -26.49
N PRO A 674 11.18 -4.04 -27.74
CA PRO A 674 9.97 -4.54 -28.41
C PRO A 674 9.20 -5.56 -27.57
N PHE A 675 7.87 -5.40 -27.51
CA PHE A 675 6.97 -6.24 -26.73
C PHE A 675 6.10 -7.11 -27.64
N ASN A 676 6.54 -8.35 -27.87
CA ASN A 676 5.79 -9.34 -28.66
C ASN A 676 4.64 -9.92 -27.82
N TRP A 677 3.47 -9.30 -27.88
CA TRP A 677 2.29 -9.61 -27.05
C TRP A 677 1.94 -11.10 -26.95
N GLU A 678 2.03 -11.84 -28.06
CA GLU A 678 1.71 -13.26 -28.14
C GLU A 678 2.77 -14.15 -27.46
N VAL A 679 4.04 -13.70 -27.42
CA VAL A 679 5.16 -14.37 -26.72
C VAL A 679 5.16 -14.02 -25.23
N GLU A 680 4.79 -12.79 -24.91
CA GLU A 680 4.78 -12.30 -23.53
C GLU A 680 3.51 -12.70 -22.77
N TYR A 681 2.35 -12.80 -23.41
CA TYR A 681 1.08 -13.28 -22.84
C TYR A 681 0.42 -14.42 -23.67
N PRO A 682 1.11 -15.55 -23.89
CA PRO A 682 0.61 -16.67 -24.70
C PRO A 682 -0.67 -17.30 -24.15
N GLU A 683 -0.95 -17.21 -22.84
CA GLU A 683 -2.23 -17.69 -22.28
C GLU A 683 -3.45 -16.82 -22.66
N VAL A 684 -3.19 -15.56 -23.02
CA VAL A 684 -4.20 -14.59 -23.48
C VAL A 684 -4.42 -14.71 -25.00
N PHE A 685 -3.35 -14.93 -25.75
CA PHE A 685 -3.35 -15.07 -27.21
C PHE A 685 -3.25 -16.53 -27.69
N ASP A 686 -3.77 -17.46 -26.90
CA ASP A 686 -3.70 -18.90 -27.10
C ASP A 686 -4.19 -19.34 -28.50
N LEU A 687 -3.25 -19.79 -29.33
CA LEU A 687 -3.46 -20.21 -30.72
C LEU A 687 -4.23 -21.55 -30.88
N SER A 688 -4.64 -22.17 -29.77
CA SER A 688 -5.59 -23.28 -29.78
C SER A 688 -7.05 -22.82 -29.83
N LYS A 689 -7.34 -21.58 -29.42
CA LYS A 689 -8.69 -20.98 -29.40
C LYS A 689 -9.04 -20.28 -30.70
N ASP A 690 -10.32 -20.03 -30.92
CA ASP A 690 -10.80 -19.21 -32.04
C ASP A 690 -10.31 -17.76 -31.92
N GLU A 691 -10.08 -17.09 -33.06
CA GLU A 691 -9.52 -15.73 -33.10
C GLU A 691 -10.31 -14.72 -32.27
N GLY A 692 -11.65 -14.80 -32.30
CA GLY A 692 -12.52 -13.93 -31.51
C GLY A 692 -12.48 -14.15 -30.00
N GLU A 693 -11.86 -15.24 -29.51
CA GLU A 693 -11.69 -15.55 -28.09
C GLU A 693 -10.30 -15.17 -27.55
N ARG A 694 -9.36 -14.79 -28.43
CA ARG A 694 -8.00 -14.35 -28.08
C ARG A 694 -7.98 -12.88 -27.69
N GLY A 695 -7.19 -12.52 -26.69
CA GLY A 695 -7.09 -11.17 -26.17
C GLY A 695 -7.73 -10.97 -24.79
N PHE A 696 -7.61 -9.77 -24.26
CA PHE A 696 -8.04 -9.42 -22.91
C PHE A 696 -9.57 -9.21 -22.81
N ASP A 697 -10.14 -9.53 -21.65
CA ASP A 697 -11.54 -9.25 -21.30
C ASP A 697 -11.78 -7.77 -21.01
N CYS A 698 -10.78 -7.11 -20.42
CA CYS A 698 -10.81 -5.71 -20.04
C CYS A 698 -9.49 -5.02 -20.35
N VAL A 699 -9.54 -3.83 -20.96
CA VAL A 699 -8.39 -2.91 -21.04
C VAL A 699 -8.74 -1.60 -20.36
N VAL A 700 -7.89 -1.17 -19.43
CA VAL A 700 -8.02 0.04 -18.61
C VAL A 700 -6.70 0.80 -18.62
N GLY A 701 -6.70 2.09 -18.26
CA GLY A 701 -5.46 2.86 -18.15
C GLY A 701 -5.60 4.37 -18.40
N ASN A 702 -4.47 5.05 -18.28
CA ASN A 702 -4.27 6.45 -18.66
C ASN A 702 -3.06 6.54 -19.61
N PRO A 703 -3.24 6.40 -20.94
CA PRO A 703 -2.14 6.35 -21.90
C PRO A 703 -1.40 7.70 -22.02
N PRO A 704 -0.11 7.70 -22.45
CA PRO A 704 0.74 8.90 -22.43
C PRO A 704 0.33 10.01 -23.42
N TYR A 705 0.16 11.24 -22.92
CA TYR A 705 -0.25 12.41 -23.71
C TYR A 705 0.97 13.13 -24.33
N VAL A 706 1.56 12.53 -25.38
CA VAL A 706 2.81 13.02 -25.99
C VAL A 706 2.59 13.38 -27.47
N ASP A 707 2.96 14.59 -27.89
CA ASP A 707 2.97 14.99 -29.31
C ASP A 707 3.97 14.14 -30.07
N ILE A 708 3.56 13.51 -31.18
CA ILE A 708 4.41 12.55 -31.90
C ILE A 708 5.77 13.16 -32.30
N TYR A 709 5.87 14.46 -32.54
CA TYR A 709 7.14 15.09 -32.95
C TYR A 709 8.20 15.18 -31.85
N THR A 710 7.85 14.95 -30.57
CA THR A 710 8.87 14.83 -29.51
C THR A 710 9.50 13.43 -29.45
N ILE A 711 8.93 12.45 -30.14
CA ILE A 711 9.47 11.09 -30.26
C ILE A 711 10.57 11.08 -31.35
N PRO A 712 11.70 10.36 -31.16
CA PRO A 712 12.76 10.23 -32.16
C PRO A 712 12.27 9.78 -33.54
N GLU A 713 12.90 10.32 -34.59
CA GLU A 713 12.42 10.17 -35.97
C GLU A 713 12.30 8.72 -36.45
N TYR A 714 13.28 7.87 -36.10
CA TYR A 714 13.29 6.47 -36.48
C TYR A 714 12.15 5.65 -35.81
N ILE A 715 11.71 6.04 -34.61
CA ILE A 715 10.53 5.45 -33.95
C ILE A 715 9.24 5.95 -34.62
N ARG A 716 9.19 7.23 -35.02
CA ARG A 716 8.05 7.75 -35.81
C ARG A 716 7.94 7.06 -37.17
N GLU A 717 9.07 6.75 -37.82
CA GLU A 717 9.13 5.98 -39.07
C GLU A 717 8.51 4.59 -38.87
N TYR A 718 8.91 3.86 -37.82
CA TYR A 718 8.28 2.60 -37.42
C TYR A 718 6.76 2.74 -37.22
N PHE A 719 6.30 3.68 -36.37
CA PHE A 719 4.87 3.85 -36.11
C PHE A 719 4.06 4.21 -37.37
N ASN A 720 4.59 5.07 -38.25
CA ASN A 720 3.90 5.47 -39.47
C ASN A 720 3.75 4.34 -40.50
N ASN A 721 4.67 3.37 -40.49
CA ASN A 721 4.67 2.25 -41.43
C ASN A 721 3.93 1.02 -40.88
N GLU A 722 4.12 0.68 -39.60
CA GLU A 722 3.64 -0.57 -38.99
C GLU A 722 2.34 -0.41 -38.17
N ASN A 723 1.94 0.82 -37.80
CA ASN A 723 0.71 1.05 -37.04
C ASN A 723 -0.39 1.69 -37.90
N GLN A 724 -1.44 0.93 -38.22
CA GLN A 724 -2.57 1.39 -39.06
C GLN A 724 -3.29 2.65 -38.53
N HIS A 725 -3.20 2.91 -37.22
CA HIS A 725 -3.81 4.04 -36.53
C HIS A 725 -2.91 5.29 -36.48
N ALA A 726 -1.65 5.20 -36.92
CA ALA A 726 -0.82 6.36 -37.20
C ALA A 726 -1.43 7.15 -38.39
N TYR A 727 -1.80 8.41 -38.15
CA TYR A 727 -2.49 9.22 -39.15
C TYR A 727 -2.33 10.72 -38.93
N LYS A 728 -1.88 11.45 -39.96
CA LYS A 728 -1.56 12.89 -39.92
C LYS A 728 -0.59 13.20 -38.77
N LYS A 729 -0.71 14.37 -38.12
CA LYS A 729 -0.06 14.68 -36.84
C LYS A 729 -0.93 14.14 -35.71
N TYR A 730 -0.60 12.97 -35.18
CA TYR A 730 -1.28 12.34 -34.03
C TYR A 730 -0.54 12.58 -32.71
N ASP A 731 -1.18 12.24 -31.60
CA ASP A 731 -0.60 12.18 -30.26
C ASP A 731 -0.45 10.71 -29.84
N LEU A 732 0.58 10.37 -29.05
CA LEU A 732 0.97 8.98 -28.76
C LEU A 732 -0.17 8.11 -28.18
N TYR A 733 -1.06 8.72 -27.38
CA TYR A 733 -2.21 8.02 -26.80
C TYR A 733 -3.15 7.39 -27.85
N THR A 734 -3.19 7.91 -29.09
CA THR A 734 -4.04 7.33 -30.15
C THR A 734 -3.54 5.97 -30.60
N LEU A 735 -2.22 5.73 -30.55
CA LEU A 735 -1.65 4.41 -30.83
C LEU A 735 -1.99 3.41 -29.72
N PHE A 736 -2.07 3.86 -28.46
CA PHE A 736 -2.56 3.04 -27.34
C PHE A 736 -4.05 2.70 -27.46
N ILE A 737 -4.88 3.60 -28.01
CA ILE A 737 -6.29 3.27 -28.33
C ILE A 737 -6.34 2.15 -29.37
N GLY A 738 -5.58 2.26 -30.46
CA GLY A 738 -5.47 1.21 -31.47
C GLY A 738 -4.96 -0.13 -30.90
N LEU A 739 -3.90 -0.09 -30.08
CA LEU A 739 -3.40 -1.26 -29.37
C LEU A 739 -4.49 -1.92 -28.51
N ALA A 740 -5.25 -1.16 -27.72
CA ALA A 740 -6.34 -1.69 -26.92
C ALA A 740 -7.43 -2.35 -27.78
N MET A 741 -7.71 -1.77 -28.96
CA MET A 741 -8.64 -2.35 -29.93
C MET A 741 -8.12 -3.66 -30.53
N ASP A 742 -6.83 -3.76 -30.85
CA ASP A 742 -6.23 -5.00 -31.38
C ASP A 742 -6.13 -6.10 -30.32
N ARG A 743 -5.78 -5.74 -29.08
CA ARG A 743 -5.50 -6.70 -27.99
C ARG A 743 -6.74 -7.17 -27.22
N THR A 744 -7.93 -6.66 -27.52
CA THR A 744 -9.20 -7.08 -26.89
C THR A 744 -9.91 -8.20 -27.64
N LYS A 745 -10.49 -9.17 -26.91
CA LYS A 745 -11.32 -10.23 -27.51
C LYS A 745 -12.76 -9.77 -27.76
N LYS A 746 -13.56 -10.59 -28.46
CA LYS A 746 -14.99 -10.27 -28.70
C LYS A 746 -15.75 -10.09 -27.38
N GLY A 747 -16.55 -9.02 -27.31
CA GLY A 747 -17.33 -8.65 -26.12
C GLY A 747 -16.51 -8.10 -24.96
N ALA A 748 -15.21 -7.84 -25.12
CA ALA A 748 -14.37 -7.20 -24.11
C ALA A 748 -14.80 -5.75 -23.82
N LEU A 749 -14.48 -5.24 -22.62
CA LEU A 749 -14.72 -3.84 -22.24
C LEU A 749 -13.41 -3.04 -22.22
N PHE A 750 -13.44 -1.85 -22.78
CA PHE A 750 -12.28 -0.99 -22.97
C PHE A 750 -12.60 0.40 -22.46
N GLY A 751 -11.75 0.99 -21.60
CA GLY A 751 -11.96 2.36 -21.16
C GLY A 751 -10.70 3.08 -20.71
N TYR A 752 -10.51 4.29 -21.23
CA TYR A 752 -9.40 5.19 -20.90
C TYR A 752 -9.91 6.58 -20.51
N ILE A 753 -9.06 7.32 -19.80
CA ILE A 753 -9.06 8.78 -19.79
C ILE A 753 -8.04 9.29 -20.84
N VAL A 754 -8.47 10.18 -21.72
CA VAL A 754 -7.64 10.75 -22.81
C VAL A 754 -7.94 12.24 -23.02
N PRO A 755 -7.14 12.99 -23.81
CA PRO A 755 -7.45 14.37 -24.17
C PRO A 755 -8.74 14.49 -25.00
N ASP A 756 -9.51 15.55 -24.75
CA ASP A 756 -10.78 15.87 -25.43
C ASP A 756 -10.65 15.98 -26.96
N LYS A 757 -9.47 16.38 -27.44
CA LYS A 757 -9.02 16.35 -28.84
C LYS A 757 -9.35 15.07 -29.57
N PHE A 758 -9.45 13.92 -28.88
CA PHE A 758 -9.87 12.66 -29.48
C PHE A 758 -11.25 12.75 -30.16
N MET A 759 -12.16 13.61 -29.69
CA MET A 759 -13.51 13.75 -30.25
C MET A 759 -13.52 14.43 -31.63
N PHE A 760 -12.66 15.42 -31.86
CA PHE A 760 -12.75 16.32 -33.02
C PHE A 760 -11.48 16.43 -33.88
N SER A 761 -10.32 16.00 -33.40
CA SER A 761 -9.07 16.16 -34.15
C SER A 761 -9.01 15.25 -35.38
N PRO A 762 -8.56 15.74 -36.56
CA PRO A 762 -8.52 14.94 -37.79
C PRO A 762 -7.53 13.76 -37.77
N TYR A 763 -6.61 13.69 -36.81
CA TYR A 763 -5.70 12.55 -36.67
C TYR A 763 -6.38 11.30 -36.11
N ALA A 764 -7.49 11.46 -35.37
CA ALA A 764 -8.26 10.35 -34.83
C ALA A 764 -9.44 9.92 -35.73
N ASP A 765 -9.58 10.46 -36.95
CA ASP A 765 -10.65 10.11 -37.90
C ASP A 765 -10.77 8.60 -38.13
N LYS A 766 -9.65 7.93 -38.45
CA LYS A 766 -9.62 6.47 -38.69
C LYS A 766 -10.11 5.68 -37.47
N ILE A 767 -9.63 6.03 -36.28
CA ILE A 767 -9.93 5.33 -35.03
C ILE A 767 -11.41 5.49 -34.67
N ARG A 768 -11.96 6.71 -34.81
CA ARG A 768 -13.39 6.96 -34.59
C ARG A 768 -14.26 6.16 -35.55
N ALA A 769 -13.90 6.08 -36.84
CA ALA A 769 -14.64 5.29 -37.83
C ALA A 769 -14.63 3.78 -37.52
N ASP A 770 -13.48 3.25 -37.10
CA ASP A 770 -13.32 1.86 -36.68
C ASP A 770 -14.13 1.55 -35.40
N ILE A 771 -14.09 2.44 -34.39
CA ILE A 771 -14.94 2.34 -33.18
C ILE A 771 -16.42 2.26 -33.54
N VAL A 772 -16.94 3.18 -34.36
CA VAL A 772 -18.37 3.19 -34.74
C VAL A 772 -18.78 1.94 -35.54
N THR A 773 -17.83 1.30 -36.23
CA THR A 773 -18.10 0.07 -37.00
C THR A 773 -18.05 -1.19 -36.15
N ASN A 774 -17.08 -1.29 -35.23
CA ASN A 774 -16.72 -2.55 -34.55
C ASN A 774 -16.99 -2.56 -33.03
N TYR A 775 -17.40 -1.43 -32.45
CA TYR A 775 -17.58 -1.27 -31.00
C TYR A 775 -18.89 -0.59 -30.66
N LYS A 776 -19.53 -1.06 -29.58
CA LYS A 776 -20.62 -0.34 -28.93
C LYS A 776 -20.04 0.70 -27.98
N ILE A 777 -20.33 1.98 -28.23
CA ILE A 777 -20.09 3.06 -27.27
C ILE A 777 -21.06 2.87 -26.09
N GLN A 778 -20.53 2.42 -24.95
CA GLN A 778 -21.28 2.23 -23.71
C GLN A 778 -21.43 3.57 -22.97
N LYS A 779 -20.33 4.33 -22.87
CA LYS A 779 -20.27 5.65 -22.24
C LYS A 779 -19.21 6.54 -22.91
N LEU A 780 -19.50 7.83 -22.96
CA LEU A 780 -18.55 8.89 -23.34
C LEU A 780 -18.84 10.09 -22.45
N ILE A 781 -17.91 10.41 -21.56
CA ILE A 781 -18.00 11.47 -20.55
C ILE A 781 -17.09 12.61 -20.95
N ASP A 782 -17.66 13.81 -20.93
CA ASP A 782 -16.95 15.05 -21.15
C ASP A 782 -16.48 15.64 -19.83
N LEU A 783 -15.19 15.92 -19.68
CA LEU A 783 -14.60 16.52 -18.49
C LEU A 783 -13.99 17.89 -18.78
N ARG A 784 -14.36 18.55 -19.90
CA ARG A 784 -13.76 19.82 -20.34
C ARG A 784 -13.86 20.95 -19.31
N ASP A 785 -14.92 20.99 -18.52
CA ASP A 785 -15.17 22.00 -17.48
C ASP A 785 -14.58 21.62 -16.09
N ILE A 786 -13.82 20.51 -16.00
CA ILE A 786 -13.26 19.98 -14.74
C ILE A 786 -11.74 19.97 -14.82
N SER A 787 -11.06 20.57 -13.83
CA SER A 787 -9.61 20.36 -13.66
C SER A 787 -9.36 18.98 -13.05
N VAL A 788 -9.31 17.93 -13.88
CA VAL A 788 -9.08 16.55 -13.45
C VAL A 788 -7.69 16.38 -12.83
N PHE A 789 -6.69 16.98 -13.48
CA PHE A 789 -5.32 17.03 -13.00
C PHE A 789 -5.04 18.45 -12.48
N SER A 790 -4.38 18.59 -11.34
CA SER A 790 -4.16 19.88 -10.67
C SER A 790 -3.25 20.82 -11.45
N ASP A 791 -2.30 20.25 -12.20
CA ASP A 791 -1.18 20.99 -12.80
C ASP A 791 -1.13 20.91 -14.35
N ALA A 792 -2.12 20.23 -14.96
CA ALA A 792 -2.20 20.08 -16.41
C ALA A 792 -3.35 20.91 -17.01
N THR A 793 -3.03 21.70 -18.04
CA THR A 793 -4.01 22.53 -18.79
C THR A 793 -4.74 21.75 -19.89
N VAL A 794 -4.84 20.43 -19.77
CA VAL A 794 -5.40 19.54 -20.79
C VAL A 794 -6.81 19.15 -20.36
N SER A 795 -7.80 19.49 -21.18
CA SER A 795 -9.16 19.00 -20.99
C SER A 795 -9.25 17.53 -21.39
N ASN A 796 -10.03 16.75 -20.63
CA ASN A 796 -10.11 15.31 -20.78
C ASN A 796 -11.51 14.81 -21.14
N ILE A 797 -11.55 13.57 -21.61
CA ILE A 797 -12.74 12.73 -21.70
C ILE A 797 -12.46 11.37 -21.07
N ILE A 798 -13.49 10.71 -20.58
CA ILE A 798 -13.46 9.27 -20.28
C ILE A 798 -14.39 8.57 -21.26
N PHE A 799 -13.95 7.49 -21.88
CA PHE A 799 -14.84 6.64 -22.68
C PHE A 799 -14.86 5.21 -22.14
N ILE A 800 -15.97 4.52 -22.38
CA ILE A 800 -16.13 3.08 -22.17
C ILE A 800 -16.74 2.50 -23.46
N PHE A 801 -16.02 1.59 -24.10
CA PHE A 801 -16.42 0.88 -25.30
C PHE A 801 -16.53 -0.62 -25.02
N ASN A 802 -17.37 -1.31 -25.80
CA ASN A 802 -17.48 -2.76 -25.79
C ASN A 802 -17.23 -3.31 -27.20
N LYS A 803 -16.38 -4.34 -27.34
CA LYS A 803 -16.02 -4.93 -28.64
C LYS A 803 -17.14 -5.81 -29.20
N GLU A 804 -18.22 -5.17 -29.58
CA GLU A 804 -19.44 -5.75 -30.14
C GLU A 804 -19.88 -4.92 -31.36
N PRO A 805 -19.91 -5.48 -32.58
CA PRO A 805 -20.41 -4.80 -33.76
C PRO A 805 -21.88 -4.41 -33.54
N THR A 806 -22.20 -3.12 -33.67
CA THR A 806 -23.53 -2.58 -33.42
C THR A 806 -23.95 -1.60 -34.51
N GLY A 807 -25.24 -1.31 -34.61
CA GLY A 807 -25.72 -0.28 -35.52
C GLY A 807 -25.55 1.11 -34.92
N GLU A 808 -25.44 2.15 -35.77
CA GLU A 808 -25.25 3.55 -35.36
C GLU A 808 -26.26 4.07 -34.32
N LYS A 809 -27.42 3.39 -34.17
CA LYS A 809 -28.51 3.76 -33.27
C LYS A 809 -28.42 3.14 -31.87
N ASP A 810 -27.45 2.27 -31.61
CA ASP A 810 -27.32 1.53 -30.33
C ASP A 810 -26.34 2.18 -29.34
N HIS A 811 -25.83 3.37 -29.65
CA HIS A 811 -24.84 4.09 -28.85
C HIS A 811 -25.49 5.06 -27.85
N LEU A 812 -25.04 4.99 -26.59
CA LEU A 812 -25.48 5.90 -25.53
C LEU A 812 -24.37 6.91 -25.20
N VAL A 813 -24.61 8.18 -25.50
CA VAL A 813 -23.71 9.29 -25.15
C VAL A 813 -24.26 9.99 -23.90
N ILE A 814 -23.48 10.01 -22.81
CA ILE A 814 -23.89 10.58 -21.52
C ILE A 814 -22.97 11.77 -21.20
N VAL A 815 -23.38 12.97 -21.62
CA VAL A 815 -22.65 14.21 -21.34
C VAL A 815 -22.93 14.65 -19.90
N MET A 816 -22.00 14.41 -18.98
CA MET A 816 -22.08 14.88 -17.60
C MET A 816 -21.20 16.12 -17.38
N THR A 817 -21.81 17.30 -17.29
CA THR A 817 -21.15 18.50 -16.76
C THR A 817 -21.11 18.44 -15.23
N VAL A 818 -19.94 18.21 -14.64
CA VAL A 818 -19.77 18.12 -13.17
C VAL A 818 -19.36 19.49 -12.62
N ASN A 819 -20.21 20.09 -11.78
CA ASN A 819 -19.99 21.46 -11.27
C ASN A 819 -19.11 21.56 -10.01
N ALA A 820 -18.63 20.45 -9.42
CA ALA A 820 -17.65 20.46 -8.32
C ALA A 820 -17.07 19.06 -8.00
N PRO A 821 -15.81 18.96 -7.54
CA PRO A 821 -15.38 17.95 -6.56
C PRO A 821 -15.44 18.51 -5.12
N PRO A 822 -15.49 17.68 -4.04
CA PRO A 822 -15.41 16.22 -4.01
C PRO A 822 -16.59 15.54 -3.28
N ASN A 823 -17.25 14.56 -3.91
CA ASN A 823 -17.79 13.33 -3.27
C ASN A 823 -18.48 12.40 -4.30
N GLY A 824 -17.76 12.05 -5.37
CA GLY A 824 -18.21 11.09 -6.38
C GLY A 824 -18.80 11.72 -7.65
N ILE A 825 -18.71 10.96 -8.75
CA ILE A 825 -19.41 11.27 -10.00
C ILE A 825 -20.80 10.63 -9.91
N GLU A 826 -21.78 11.37 -9.39
CA GLU A 826 -23.19 10.98 -9.55
C GLU A 826 -23.71 11.50 -10.90
N PRO A 827 -24.34 10.65 -11.73
CA PRO A 827 -25.01 11.12 -12.93
C PRO A 827 -26.29 11.86 -12.54
N LEU A 828 -26.35 13.15 -12.84
CA LEU A 828 -27.63 13.82 -13.10
C LEU A 828 -28.16 13.25 -14.43
N ILE A 829 -29.32 12.60 -14.36
CA ILE A 829 -30.04 11.97 -15.49
C ILE A 829 -30.73 13.04 -16.32
#